data_AF-A0A0G1KCS5-F1
#
_entry.id   AF-A0A0G1KCS5-F1
#
_cell.length_a   1.000
_cell.length_b   1.000
_cell.length_c   1.000
_cell.angle_alpha   90.00
_cell.angle_beta   90.00
_cell.angle_gamma   90.00
#
_symmetry.space_group_name_H-M   'P 1'
#
loop_
_entity.id
_entity.type
_entity.pdbx_description
1 polymer ?
#
loop_
_entity_poly.entity_id
_entity_poly.type
_entity_poly.pdbx_seq_one_letter_code
_entity_poly.pdbx_strand_id
1 'polypeptide(L)'
;MSIKHLRFLPFLFLFLIPNLSSAATESIRVIRQDCTGYSNCYTSLSAWEAGEQRDLTATDEIAVARIEGVWTNPDTTAVTIDGWTTDATRYIRIYTTLEARHGGVWSDAKYRLSVNVWNSIAIDNKEDYTKIEGLQILHSAGGGSSAGISSILFAGVTVKDSIVRKSSVVAGEGVKIIGTNIANAFVVNTVVSGGWDYGIDIATNGGYGYAYNTTSYGNNYGYNGFHTQNLKNCIGAGNTIADFARVSSYPVNITNCASSDATAGTFSGTGTRVNQTFSFIDPVNGNFHLSSSDTGAKNYGTDLSTDFNLSFSTDIDGETRTGYWDIGADETSGGGAPVADTTAPSIPTNLLATVVSPSQVNLTWSASTDNTGVTGYRIYRNGTQITTTTGTTYSNTGLSASTLYTYTVSAYDLAGNVSPQSTGASATTQNLSADTTAPSIPTNLLATVVSPSQVNLSWSASTDSTGVTGYRIYRDGTQITTTTGITYSNTGLSASTLYTYTVSAYDAATNASAQSTGASATTQTATTVTTTGAPVLNFSDIISGPKTGNTDGLGSGAIVSIWGNSLGSSQGTSQVYVGGVPASHIYYWGNADGNPNAGPADLYTYHKMQTISFAIPANAPDGLTNISVMVNGVQSNTLPFTVRAGNIYFIKTGGNNTGAGTWQTPWGTFMENGNSRMTNGDILYVVGAFNSTGGVNGLLIRYNDFQNTAERPTAVIGYPGSTAYLNGSSNGIGVWGSPPYPQYWVFSKLKVETMETGISSIKGMRAIANEITGPLASGQSGAISGSKDGTSGVKSFGNYIHDFGLNSYDIRLHHVFYLSNRDGTPNEAYELGWNYLLNNHARGGLHNYDEGICGDFTGIIKVHNNVVVNQAGTSFDVGGSGGGYDGTGCLKVPFEVYNNLFIKSGQTPFNDPAISVTYSGTKSHIKFYNNTIYGWGSSEAVYIQDNGSATWNFGGTFEWINNIVVDTDNLPYSHSVYYKTPSVSSNNIWYNGGDGNPSSVPAWDPTASSANPLFVNPSVGDFTLQSISSAINAGSSLVSSLVTRDYFGISRPQGSAYDIGAFEYCTNCTTTTTTTQPTGDTTAPSIPTNLLATVVSPSQINLSWSASTDNTAVTGYRIYRNGTQITTTTGTTYSNTGL
;
A
#
# COMPACT_ATOMS: atom_id res chain seq x y z
N MET A 1 35.07 29.89 47.44
CA MET A 1 36.53 29.70 47.59
C MET A 1 36.90 28.40 46.88
N SER A 2 37.81 28.49 45.90
CA SER A 2 38.69 27.46 45.30
C SER A 2 38.16 26.16 44.63
N ILE A 3 38.09 26.21 43.29
CA ILE A 3 38.70 25.36 42.23
C ILE A 3 39.40 24.02 42.62
N LYS A 4 39.06 22.91 41.92
CA LYS A 4 39.88 22.06 40.98
C LYS A 4 39.33 20.62 40.86
N HIS A 5 38.72 20.27 39.72
CA HIS A 5 39.26 19.44 38.60
C HIS A 5 39.38 17.93 38.87
N LEU A 6 38.55 17.12 38.20
CA LEU A 6 38.96 15.91 37.49
C LEU A 6 38.03 15.68 36.29
N ARG A 7 38.63 15.45 35.11
CA ARG A 7 37.98 15.22 33.81
C ARG A 7 37.56 13.75 33.67
N PHE A 8 36.42 13.49 33.03
CA PHE A 8 36.16 12.25 32.27
C PHE A 8 35.36 12.59 31.00
N LEU A 9 35.76 11.96 29.89
CA LEU A 9 35.24 12.07 28.53
C LEU A 9 33.75 11.68 28.43
N PRO A 10 32.96 12.25 27.51
CA PRO A 10 31.64 11.71 27.17
C PRO A 10 31.77 10.54 26.17
N PHE A 11 31.20 9.40 26.54
CA PHE A 11 30.83 8.34 25.59
C PHE A 11 29.50 8.74 24.95
N LEU A 12 29.51 8.90 23.62
CA LEU A 12 28.34 9.14 22.78
C LEU A 12 27.73 7.76 22.45
N PHE A 13 26.51 7.47 22.90
CA PHE A 13 25.71 6.35 22.40
C PHE A 13 24.60 6.93 21.52
N LEU A 14 24.68 6.62 20.22
CA LEU A 14 23.70 6.95 19.20
C LEU A 14 22.74 5.77 19.06
N PHE A 15 21.42 6.00 19.07
CA PHE A 15 20.42 5.05 18.59
C PHE A 15 19.64 5.73 17.44
N LEU A 16 19.65 5.09 16.26
CA LEU A 16 18.89 5.48 15.07
C LEU A 16 17.38 5.20 15.25
N ILE A 17 16.55 6.17 14.85
CA ILE A 17 15.10 6.06 14.65
C ILE A 17 14.87 5.95 13.12
N PRO A 18 13.90 5.16 12.60
CA PRO A 18 13.57 5.14 11.18
C PRO A 18 12.77 6.39 10.77
N ASN A 19 13.19 7.07 9.70
CA ASN A 19 12.54 8.24 9.11
C ASN A 19 11.25 7.86 8.35
N LEU A 20 10.10 8.50 8.66
CA LEU A 20 8.97 8.64 7.73
C LEU A 20 9.24 9.90 6.89
N SER A 21 9.65 9.71 5.64
CA SER A 21 9.97 10.77 4.68
C SER A 21 8.71 11.42 4.14
N SER A 22 8.71 12.74 3.96
CA SER A 22 7.79 13.40 3.03
C SER A 22 7.95 12.74 1.64
N ALA A 23 6.93 12.81 0.77
CA ALA A 23 7.10 12.37 -0.61
C ALA A 23 8.24 13.20 -1.23
N ALA A 24 9.39 12.57 -1.36
CA ALA A 24 10.61 13.20 -1.81
C ALA A 24 10.39 13.91 -3.14
N THR A 25 10.93 15.11 -3.29
CA THR A 25 10.96 15.76 -4.60
C THR A 25 12.01 15.04 -5.43
N GLU A 26 11.61 14.00 -6.18
CA GLU A 26 12.54 13.23 -7.02
C GLU A 26 12.96 14.04 -8.25
N SER A 27 14.25 14.37 -8.33
CA SER A 27 14.85 14.94 -9.52
C SER A 27 15.29 13.83 -10.48
N ILE A 28 14.32 13.24 -11.17
CA ILE A 28 14.57 12.10 -12.06
C ILE A 28 15.31 12.54 -13.33
N ARG A 29 16.40 11.83 -13.63
CA ARG A 29 17.09 11.86 -14.91
C ARG A 29 17.19 10.46 -15.47
N VAL A 30 17.02 10.37 -16.78
CA VAL A 30 16.94 9.11 -17.50
C VAL A 30 18.30 8.79 -18.10
N ILE A 31 18.77 7.56 -17.92
CA ILE A 31 19.97 7.03 -18.59
C ILE A 31 19.54 5.95 -19.57
N ARG A 32 19.86 6.13 -20.86
CA ARG A 32 19.51 5.21 -21.95
C ARG A 32 20.66 5.10 -22.95
N GLN A 33 20.80 3.95 -23.59
CA GLN A 33 21.76 3.79 -24.69
C GLN A 33 21.48 4.77 -25.85
N ASP A 34 20.21 5.10 -26.10
CA ASP A 34 19.77 6.10 -27.08
C ASP A 34 18.82 7.11 -26.42
N CYS A 35 19.23 8.38 -26.42
CA CYS A 35 18.48 9.52 -25.89
C CYS A 35 17.66 10.27 -26.96
N THR A 36 17.62 9.77 -28.21
CA THR A 36 16.84 10.39 -29.28
C THR A 36 15.36 10.50 -28.89
N GLY A 37 14.85 11.73 -28.83
CA GLY A 37 13.46 12.02 -28.45
C GLY A 37 13.21 12.18 -26.94
N TYR A 38 14.25 12.13 -26.09
CA TYR A 38 14.13 12.32 -24.64
C TYR A 38 14.80 13.63 -24.18
N SER A 39 14.07 14.47 -23.44
CA SER A 39 14.63 15.64 -22.74
C SER A 39 15.26 15.22 -21.40
N ASN A 40 16.39 15.82 -21.00
CA ASN A 40 17.11 15.50 -19.76
C ASN A 40 17.53 14.01 -19.65
N CYS A 41 18.02 13.47 -20.77
CA CYS A 41 18.51 12.10 -20.89
C CYS A 41 20.03 12.07 -21.07
N TYR A 42 20.68 11.12 -20.41
CA TYR A 42 22.11 10.86 -20.48
C TYR A 42 22.39 9.47 -21.08
N THR A 43 23.52 9.32 -21.75
CA THR A 43 23.88 8.05 -22.43
C THR A 43 24.73 7.11 -21.59
N SER A 44 25.23 7.58 -20.45
CA SER A 44 26.02 6.81 -19.48
C SER A 44 25.79 7.33 -18.06
N LEU A 45 26.12 6.51 -17.07
CA LEU A 45 26.06 6.91 -15.67
C LEU A 45 27.07 8.03 -15.35
N SER A 46 28.25 7.99 -15.98
CA SER A 46 29.25 9.05 -15.88
C SER A 46 28.79 10.39 -16.47
N ALA A 47 28.01 10.37 -17.55
CA ALA A 47 27.48 11.59 -18.17
C ALA A 47 26.37 12.22 -17.32
N TRP A 48 25.54 11.38 -16.68
CA TRP A 48 24.55 11.84 -15.70
C TRP A 48 25.22 12.54 -14.53
N GLU A 49 26.23 11.89 -13.94
CA GLU A 49 26.96 12.42 -12.81
C GLU A 49 27.55 13.80 -13.16
N ALA A 50 28.29 13.91 -14.27
CA ALA A 50 28.89 15.16 -14.72
C ALA A 50 27.86 16.27 -15.04
N GLY A 51 26.63 15.91 -15.38
CA GLY A 51 25.58 16.85 -15.78
C GLY A 51 24.73 17.37 -14.63
N GLU A 52 24.70 16.68 -13.49
CA GLU A 52 23.74 16.96 -12.41
C GLU A 52 24.37 17.38 -11.07
N GLN A 53 25.71 17.37 -10.94
CA GLN A 53 26.41 17.70 -9.68
C GLN A 53 25.92 19.01 -9.07
N ARG A 54 25.37 18.94 -7.85
CA ARG A 54 24.87 20.09 -7.09
C ARG A 54 24.53 19.73 -5.65
N ASP A 55 24.30 20.76 -4.85
CA ASP A 55 23.70 20.60 -3.53
C ASP A 55 22.21 20.20 -3.65
N LEU A 56 21.81 19.19 -2.87
CA LEU A 56 20.41 18.83 -2.66
C LEU A 56 19.84 19.80 -1.61
N THR A 57 19.23 20.89 -2.07
CA THR A 57 18.87 22.04 -1.22
C THR A 57 17.40 22.03 -0.78
N ALA A 58 16.54 21.26 -1.45
CA ALA A 58 15.16 21.08 -1.02
C ALA A 58 15.06 20.00 0.07
N THR A 59 14.13 20.18 1.01
CA THR A 59 13.83 19.17 2.05
C THR A 59 13.36 17.88 1.39
N ASP A 60 14.02 16.77 1.71
CA ASP A 60 13.77 15.41 1.17
C ASP A 60 13.95 15.29 -0.35
N GLU A 61 14.86 16.07 -0.93
CA GLU A 61 15.21 15.96 -2.35
C GLU A 61 16.02 14.68 -2.64
N ILE A 62 15.63 13.94 -3.69
CA ILE A 62 16.38 12.75 -4.15
C ILE A 62 16.93 13.03 -5.56
N ALA A 63 18.23 12.82 -5.74
CA ALA A 63 18.85 12.76 -7.06
C ALA A 63 18.70 11.35 -7.63
N VAL A 64 17.95 11.22 -8.74
CA VAL A 64 17.62 9.90 -9.30
C VAL A 64 18.27 9.71 -10.66
N ALA A 65 19.18 8.73 -10.74
CA ALA A 65 19.70 8.16 -11.98
C ALA A 65 18.87 6.92 -12.36
N ARG A 66 17.85 7.11 -13.19
CA ARG A 66 16.97 6.01 -13.64
C ARG A 66 17.48 5.42 -14.95
N ILE A 67 18.02 4.22 -14.88
CA ILE A 67 18.54 3.49 -16.04
C ILE A 67 17.44 2.65 -16.66
N GLU A 68 17.12 2.89 -17.94
CA GLU A 68 15.98 2.26 -18.61
C GLU A 68 16.25 1.93 -20.08
N GLY A 69 15.29 1.24 -20.70
CA GLY A 69 15.32 0.84 -22.10
C GLY A 69 16.19 -0.38 -22.37
N VAL A 70 16.36 -0.67 -23.66
CA VAL A 70 17.11 -1.84 -24.15
C VAL A 70 18.59 -1.50 -24.28
N TRP A 71 19.44 -2.37 -23.71
CA TRP A 71 20.88 -2.22 -23.75
C TRP A 71 21.52 -3.39 -24.49
N THR A 72 22.33 -3.07 -25.49
CA THR A 72 23.09 -4.03 -26.29
C THR A 72 24.59 -3.80 -26.11
N ASN A 73 24.98 -2.55 -25.92
CA ASN A 73 26.36 -2.16 -25.63
C ASN A 73 26.52 -1.86 -24.12
N PRO A 74 27.69 -2.15 -23.55
CA PRO A 74 27.98 -1.80 -22.17
C PRO A 74 28.17 -0.28 -22.01
N ASP A 75 27.85 0.26 -20.83
CA ASP A 75 28.46 1.51 -20.37
C ASP A 75 29.91 1.18 -20.00
N THR A 76 30.87 1.84 -20.63
CA THR A 76 32.30 1.51 -20.46
C THR A 76 33.05 2.50 -19.57
N THR A 77 32.36 3.51 -19.04
CA THR A 77 33.00 4.63 -18.36
C THR A 77 32.80 4.52 -16.86
N ALA A 78 33.89 4.31 -16.12
CA ALA A 78 33.88 4.41 -14.67
C ALA A 78 33.28 5.75 -14.22
N VAL A 79 32.56 5.74 -13.10
CA VAL A 79 31.93 6.93 -12.53
C VAL A 79 32.47 7.18 -11.13
N THR A 80 32.75 8.45 -10.83
CA THR A 80 33.01 8.93 -9.47
C THR A 80 31.82 9.79 -9.08
N ILE A 81 31.06 9.37 -8.07
CA ILE A 81 29.92 10.14 -7.55
C ILE A 81 30.49 11.14 -6.56
N ASP A 82 30.50 12.43 -6.91
CA ASP A 82 31.10 13.48 -6.07
C ASP A 82 30.47 14.87 -6.29
N GLY A 83 30.67 15.74 -5.30
CA GLY A 83 30.19 17.12 -5.36
C GLY A 83 28.72 17.30 -4.94
N TRP A 84 28.18 16.35 -4.18
CA TRP A 84 26.82 16.40 -3.65
C TRP A 84 26.82 16.76 -2.17
N THR A 85 25.72 17.33 -1.69
CA THR A 85 25.44 17.46 -0.25
C THR A 85 24.26 16.57 0.09
N THR A 86 24.51 15.46 0.78
CA THR A 86 23.53 14.42 1.10
C THR A 86 23.34 14.21 2.61
N ASP A 87 22.20 13.64 2.99
CA ASP A 87 21.92 13.13 4.33
C ASP A 87 20.88 11.98 4.30
N ALA A 88 20.42 11.53 5.45
CA ALA A 88 19.46 10.43 5.57
C ALA A 88 18.09 10.67 4.90
N THR A 89 17.71 11.92 4.64
CA THR A 89 16.47 12.28 3.95
C THR A 89 16.71 12.84 2.54
N ARG A 90 17.91 13.35 2.25
CA ARG A 90 18.34 13.86 0.94
C ARG A 90 19.45 13.01 0.35
N TYR A 91 19.11 12.10 -0.54
CA TYR A 91 20.02 11.01 -0.93
C TYR A 91 20.11 10.80 -2.44
N ILE A 92 21.13 10.07 -2.88
CA ILE A 92 21.33 9.70 -4.28
C ILE A 92 20.77 8.30 -4.50
N ARG A 93 19.98 8.12 -5.56
CA ARG A 93 19.42 6.83 -5.96
C ARG A 93 19.77 6.51 -7.42
N ILE A 94 20.53 5.44 -7.62
CA ILE A 94 20.90 4.91 -8.92
C ILE A 94 20.21 3.56 -9.06
N TYR A 95 19.32 3.41 -10.05
CA TYR A 95 18.62 2.14 -10.23
C TYR A 95 18.30 1.78 -11.67
N THR A 96 18.11 0.49 -11.94
CA THR A 96 17.60 -0.02 -13.21
C THR A 96 16.10 -0.30 -13.15
N THR A 97 15.38 0.08 -14.21
CA THR A 97 13.99 -0.37 -14.47
C THR A 97 13.98 -1.84 -14.91
N LEU A 98 12.83 -2.52 -14.81
CA LEU A 98 12.69 -3.95 -15.19
C LEU A 98 13.24 -4.28 -16.59
N GLU A 99 13.06 -3.39 -17.56
CA GLU A 99 13.56 -3.58 -18.92
C GLU A 99 15.10 -3.62 -18.98
N ALA A 100 15.77 -2.78 -18.18
CA ALA A 100 17.24 -2.68 -18.13
C ALA A 100 17.89 -3.57 -17.06
N ARG A 101 17.10 -4.10 -16.12
CA ARG A 101 17.52 -4.91 -14.96
C ARG A 101 17.79 -6.38 -15.34
N HIS A 102 18.75 -7.00 -14.66
CA HIS A 102 19.01 -8.44 -14.72
C HIS A 102 17.94 -9.23 -13.93
N GLY A 103 17.60 -10.44 -14.38
CA GLY A 103 16.71 -11.33 -13.63
C GLY A 103 17.52 -12.34 -12.82
N GLY A 104 18.35 -11.88 -11.88
CA GLY A 104 19.25 -12.74 -11.09
C GLY A 104 20.44 -13.39 -11.85
N VAL A 105 20.39 -13.41 -13.19
CA VAL A 105 21.42 -13.95 -14.08
C VAL A 105 22.14 -12.83 -14.84
N TRP A 106 23.46 -12.94 -14.97
CA TRP A 106 24.22 -12.03 -15.83
C TRP A 106 23.70 -12.03 -17.27
N SER A 107 23.47 -10.84 -17.84
CA SER A 107 22.97 -10.69 -19.21
C SER A 107 23.59 -9.50 -19.93
N ASP A 108 24.16 -9.77 -21.11
CA ASP A 108 24.68 -8.74 -22.02
C ASP A 108 23.57 -7.99 -22.78
N ALA A 109 22.31 -8.42 -22.65
CA ALA A 109 21.13 -7.73 -23.19
C ALA A 109 20.51 -6.72 -22.21
N LYS A 110 21.16 -6.53 -21.06
CA LYS A 110 20.73 -5.65 -19.97
C LYS A 110 21.81 -4.59 -19.71
N TYR A 111 21.46 -3.56 -18.96
CA TYR A 111 22.43 -2.53 -18.60
C TYR A 111 23.59 -3.17 -17.84
N ARG A 112 24.82 -2.84 -18.26
CA ARG A 112 26.04 -3.30 -17.60
C ARG A 112 27.10 -2.22 -17.67
N LEU A 113 27.73 -1.94 -16.53
CA LEU A 113 28.90 -1.08 -16.43
C LEU A 113 30.16 -1.95 -16.54
N SER A 114 30.83 -1.91 -17.68
CA SER A 114 32.00 -2.73 -17.99
C SER A 114 33.27 -1.90 -18.06
N VAL A 115 34.09 -1.96 -17.03
CA VAL A 115 35.31 -1.16 -16.90
C VAL A 115 36.55 -2.02 -17.12
N ASN A 116 37.45 -1.57 -17.98
CA ASN A 116 38.70 -2.26 -18.31
C ASN A 116 39.90 -1.32 -18.21
N VAL A 117 40.04 -0.67 -17.03
CA VAL A 117 41.13 0.26 -16.75
C VAL A 117 41.91 -0.23 -15.54
N TRP A 118 43.24 -0.26 -15.65
CA TRP A 118 44.14 -0.72 -14.59
C TRP A 118 44.08 0.24 -13.39
N ASN A 119 43.93 -0.26 -12.16
CA ASN A 119 43.74 0.55 -10.94
C ASN A 119 42.56 1.54 -10.99
N SER A 120 41.42 1.12 -11.56
CA SER A 120 40.19 1.94 -11.57
C SER A 120 39.09 1.32 -10.73
N ILE A 121 38.19 2.16 -10.25
CA ILE A 121 36.96 1.75 -9.56
C ILE A 121 35.81 1.98 -10.54
N ALA A 122 34.91 1.01 -10.73
CA ALA A 122 33.80 1.19 -11.68
C ALA A 122 32.76 2.18 -11.16
N ILE A 123 32.38 2.10 -9.87
CA ILE A 123 31.63 3.13 -9.15
C ILE A 123 32.41 3.54 -7.91
N ASP A 124 33.04 4.72 -7.95
CA ASP A 124 33.72 5.35 -6.82
C ASP A 124 32.77 6.34 -6.15
N ASN A 125 32.04 5.88 -5.14
CA ASN A 125 31.12 6.70 -4.39
C ASN A 125 31.87 7.55 -3.36
N LYS A 126 31.80 8.88 -3.51
CA LYS A 126 32.38 9.84 -2.59
C LYS A 126 31.37 10.63 -1.77
N GLU A 127 30.17 10.08 -1.62
CA GLU A 127 29.06 10.74 -0.96
C GLU A 127 28.39 9.87 0.10
N ASP A 128 27.88 10.50 1.15
CA ASP A 128 27.03 9.84 2.13
C ASP A 128 25.65 9.52 1.51
N TYR A 129 24.95 8.52 2.04
CA TYR A 129 23.57 8.16 1.67
C TYR A 129 23.38 7.96 0.16
N THR A 130 24.12 7.03 -0.43
CA THR A 130 23.92 6.59 -1.83
C THR A 130 23.27 5.21 -1.88
N LYS A 131 22.23 5.06 -2.70
CA LYS A 131 21.56 3.78 -2.98
C LYS A 131 21.82 3.34 -4.42
N ILE A 132 22.40 2.14 -4.59
CA ILE A 132 22.73 1.53 -5.89
C ILE A 132 21.94 0.23 -6.02
N GLU A 133 21.00 0.15 -6.96
CA GLU A 133 19.97 -0.89 -7.01
C GLU A 133 19.83 -1.51 -8.41
N GLY A 134 19.99 -2.83 -8.57
CA GLY A 134 19.66 -3.51 -9.84
C GLY A 134 20.76 -3.50 -10.90
N LEU A 135 22.03 -3.23 -10.55
CA LEU A 135 23.12 -3.03 -11.52
C LEU A 135 23.91 -4.30 -11.81
N GLN A 136 24.41 -4.41 -13.04
CA GLN A 136 25.45 -5.37 -13.42
C GLN A 136 26.77 -4.64 -13.65
N ILE A 137 27.84 -5.08 -12.99
CA ILE A 137 29.16 -4.47 -13.08
C ILE A 137 30.17 -5.54 -13.47
N LEU A 138 30.95 -5.28 -14.51
CA LEU A 138 32.08 -6.11 -14.92
C LEU A 138 33.36 -5.28 -14.84
N HIS A 139 34.35 -5.77 -14.08
CA HIS A 139 35.70 -5.21 -14.12
C HIS A 139 36.67 -6.21 -14.75
N SER A 140 37.32 -5.81 -15.84
CA SER A 140 38.16 -6.70 -16.63
C SER A 140 39.66 -6.44 -16.51
N ALA A 141 40.07 -5.37 -15.84
CA ALA A 141 41.48 -5.02 -15.63
C ALA A 141 41.95 -5.38 -14.20
N GLY A 142 43.25 -5.58 -14.04
CA GLY A 142 43.87 -5.87 -12.74
C GLY A 142 44.41 -4.63 -12.03
N GLY A 143 44.74 -4.73 -10.74
CA GLY A 143 45.50 -3.71 -10.01
C GLY A 143 44.99 -3.50 -8.58
N GLY A 144 45.89 -3.28 -7.62
CA GLY A 144 45.58 -3.29 -6.18
C GLY A 144 44.62 -2.20 -5.67
N SER A 145 44.22 -1.25 -6.52
CA SER A 145 43.19 -0.25 -6.20
C SER A 145 41.92 -0.41 -7.03
N SER A 146 41.75 -1.55 -7.71
CA SER A 146 40.60 -1.77 -8.59
C SER A 146 39.40 -2.24 -7.78
N ALA A 147 38.22 -1.67 -8.01
CA ALA A 147 36.98 -2.16 -7.40
C ALA A 147 35.76 -2.12 -8.31
N GLY A 148 34.78 -2.98 -8.05
CA GLY A 148 33.47 -2.91 -8.69
C GLY A 148 32.69 -1.72 -8.17
N ILE A 149 32.45 -1.71 -6.86
CA ILE A 149 31.88 -0.57 -6.13
C ILE A 149 32.78 -0.27 -4.95
N SER A 150 33.18 0.99 -4.80
CA SER A 150 33.96 1.46 -3.65
C SER A 150 33.29 2.67 -3.02
N SER A 151 33.22 2.69 -1.69
CA SER A 151 32.80 3.82 -0.89
C SER A 151 33.64 3.87 0.38
N ILE A 152 34.56 4.84 0.49
CA ILE A 152 35.55 4.90 1.58
C ILE A 152 35.45 6.23 2.34
N LEU A 153 35.24 6.15 3.65
CA LEU A 153 34.98 7.25 4.59
C LEU A 153 33.57 7.87 4.48
N PHE A 154 32.55 7.09 4.11
CA PHE A 154 31.17 7.55 3.91
C PHE A 154 30.12 6.75 4.72
N ALA A 155 28.94 7.33 4.93
CA ALA A 155 27.83 6.88 5.77
C ALA A 155 26.59 6.49 4.94
N GLY A 156 25.76 5.55 5.41
CA GLY A 156 24.41 5.36 4.88
C GLY A 156 24.29 4.72 3.49
N VAL A 157 25.33 4.03 3.02
CA VAL A 157 25.38 3.47 1.66
C VAL A 157 24.63 2.14 1.56
N THR A 158 23.85 1.97 0.50
CA THR A 158 23.13 0.73 0.18
C THR A 158 23.49 0.23 -1.22
N VAL A 159 23.92 -1.02 -1.33
CA VAL A 159 24.03 -1.76 -2.58
C VAL A 159 23.01 -2.88 -2.53
N LYS A 160 22.08 -2.91 -3.48
CA LYS A 160 20.98 -3.87 -3.48
C LYS A 160 20.77 -4.49 -4.86
N ASP A 161 20.30 -5.73 -4.89
CA ASP A 161 19.83 -6.43 -6.09
C ASP A 161 20.85 -6.37 -7.24
N SER A 162 22.14 -6.55 -6.98
CA SER A 162 23.21 -6.26 -7.97
C SER A 162 24.14 -7.44 -8.23
N ILE A 163 24.71 -7.51 -9.43
CA ILE A 163 25.70 -8.52 -9.82
C ILE A 163 27.03 -7.83 -10.12
N VAL A 164 28.08 -8.15 -9.34
CA VAL A 164 29.42 -7.59 -9.49
C VAL A 164 30.41 -8.69 -9.86
N ARG A 165 30.94 -8.61 -11.07
CA ARG A 165 31.83 -9.62 -11.65
C ARG A 165 33.20 -9.05 -11.96
N LYS A 166 34.20 -9.94 -11.89
CA LYS A 166 35.52 -9.70 -12.46
C LYS A 166 35.91 -10.82 -13.40
N SER A 167 36.72 -10.49 -14.41
CA SER A 167 37.21 -11.43 -15.41
C SER A 167 38.74 -11.65 -15.37
N SER A 168 39.43 -11.11 -14.36
CA SER A 168 40.88 -11.27 -14.15
C SER A 168 41.23 -11.62 -12.70
N VAL A 169 42.23 -12.49 -12.50
CA VAL A 169 42.67 -13.01 -11.17
C VAL A 169 43.74 -12.13 -10.49
N VAL A 170 43.61 -10.81 -10.61
CA VAL A 170 44.58 -9.84 -10.06
C VAL A 170 43.94 -9.10 -8.88
N ALA A 171 44.75 -8.43 -8.05
CA ALA A 171 44.31 -7.70 -6.86
C ALA A 171 43.12 -6.75 -7.08
N GLY A 172 42.33 -6.51 -6.03
CA GLY A 172 41.18 -5.58 -6.01
C GLY A 172 39.92 -6.12 -5.30
N GLU A 173 38.89 -5.29 -5.13
CA GLU A 173 37.70 -5.59 -4.31
C GLU A 173 36.37 -5.53 -5.08
N GLY A 174 35.45 -6.48 -4.85
CA GLY A 174 34.16 -6.49 -5.54
C GLY A 174 33.25 -5.35 -5.09
N VAL A 175 32.80 -5.43 -3.84
CA VAL A 175 32.07 -4.36 -3.15
C VAL A 175 32.86 -4.00 -1.90
N LYS A 176 33.37 -2.76 -1.86
CA LYS A 176 34.16 -2.22 -0.76
C LYS A 176 33.43 -1.03 -0.13
N ILE A 177 33.00 -1.19 1.12
CA ILE A 177 32.39 -0.11 1.89
C ILE A 177 33.16 0.05 3.19
N ILE A 178 33.96 1.12 3.30
CA ILE A 178 34.67 1.47 4.53
C ILE A 178 34.03 2.73 5.09
N GLY A 179 33.20 2.62 6.13
CA GLY A 179 32.55 3.76 6.77
C GLY A 179 33.35 4.32 7.94
N THR A 180 33.41 5.64 8.10
CA THR A 180 34.07 6.32 9.24
C THR A 180 33.11 6.82 10.32
N ASN A 181 31.80 6.68 10.09
CA ASN A 181 30.73 7.29 10.88
C ASN A 181 29.76 6.22 11.44
N ILE A 182 28.85 6.67 12.30
CA ILE A 182 27.83 5.88 13.03
C ILE A 182 26.65 5.35 12.20
N ALA A 183 26.58 5.67 10.90
CA ALA A 183 25.49 5.22 10.04
C ALA A 183 25.71 3.80 9.51
N ASN A 184 24.61 3.10 9.24
CA ASN A 184 24.65 1.73 8.74
C ASN A 184 24.95 1.66 7.24
N ALA A 185 25.57 0.56 6.81
CA ALA A 185 25.78 0.23 5.40
C ALA A 185 25.14 -1.12 5.08
N PHE A 186 24.54 -1.25 3.89
CA PHE A 186 23.77 -2.44 3.49
C PHE A 186 24.23 -2.99 2.15
N VAL A 187 24.49 -4.30 2.08
CA VAL A 187 24.69 -5.06 0.85
C VAL A 187 23.64 -6.18 0.81
N VAL A 188 22.68 -6.11 -0.10
CA VAL A 188 21.44 -6.91 -0.04
C VAL A 188 21.18 -7.57 -1.39
N ASN A 189 20.74 -8.83 -1.42
CA ASN A 189 20.42 -9.54 -2.68
C ASN A 189 21.50 -9.38 -3.74
N THR A 190 22.77 -9.52 -3.33
CA THR A 190 23.92 -9.15 -4.17
C THR A 190 24.83 -10.35 -4.40
N VAL A 191 25.21 -10.55 -5.66
CA VAL A 191 26.17 -11.57 -6.08
C VAL A 191 27.50 -10.91 -6.43
N VAL A 192 28.59 -11.36 -5.80
CA VAL A 192 29.94 -10.92 -6.11
C VAL A 192 30.81 -12.09 -6.52
N SER A 193 31.38 -12.05 -7.71
CA SER A 193 32.16 -13.17 -8.25
C SER A 193 33.34 -12.77 -9.12
N GLY A 194 34.29 -13.70 -9.29
CA GLY A 194 35.26 -13.62 -10.39
C GLY A 194 36.69 -13.18 -10.04
N GLY A 195 37.26 -13.68 -8.95
CA GLY A 195 38.69 -13.55 -8.67
C GLY A 195 39.11 -12.22 -8.04
N TRP A 196 38.20 -11.57 -7.32
CA TRP A 196 38.55 -10.44 -6.45
C TRP A 196 39.49 -10.89 -5.32
N ASP A 197 40.35 -10.02 -4.81
CA ASP A 197 41.05 -10.29 -3.54
C ASP A 197 40.03 -10.40 -2.41
N TYR A 198 39.07 -9.47 -2.37
CA TYR A 198 37.96 -9.47 -1.43
C TYR A 198 36.66 -9.31 -2.21
N GLY A 199 35.74 -10.27 -2.08
CA GLY A 199 34.42 -10.19 -2.70
C GLY A 199 33.61 -9.06 -2.09
N ILE A 200 33.16 -9.25 -0.86
CA ILE A 200 32.41 -8.24 -0.09
C ILE A 200 33.28 -7.81 1.11
N ASP A 201 33.73 -6.56 1.10
CA ASP A 201 34.55 -5.95 2.15
C ASP A 201 33.79 -4.78 2.78
N ILE A 202 33.24 -4.97 3.99
CA ILE A 202 32.41 -3.95 4.66
C ILE A 202 33.00 -3.64 6.04
N ALA A 203 33.62 -2.48 6.23
CA ALA A 203 34.20 -2.10 7.51
C ALA A 203 33.66 -0.74 7.98
N THR A 204 32.88 -0.70 9.06
CA THR A 204 32.32 0.56 9.59
C THR A 204 32.93 0.91 10.94
N ASN A 205 33.30 2.18 11.14
CA ASN A 205 33.79 2.70 12.41
C ASN A 205 32.66 3.46 13.14
N GLY A 206 31.93 2.79 14.03
CA GLY A 206 30.87 3.36 14.86
C GLY A 206 29.43 3.03 14.42
N GLY A 207 29.22 2.58 13.18
CA GLY A 207 27.95 2.06 12.66
C GLY A 207 27.99 0.55 12.38
N TYR A 208 26.91 -0.04 11.87
CA TYR A 208 26.85 -1.47 11.50
C TYR A 208 26.88 -1.71 9.99
N GLY A 209 27.70 -2.67 9.56
CA GLY A 209 27.67 -3.22 8.20
C GLY A 209 26.75 -4.44 8.13
N TYR A 210 25.81 -4.45 7.17
CA TYR A 210 24.88 -5.55 6.93
C TYR A 210 25.14 -6.18 5.57
N ALA A 211 25.25 -7.51 5.53
CA ALA A 211 25.17 -8.26 4.28
C ALA A 211 24.04 -9.30 4.40
N TYR A 212 22.95 -9.10 3.67
CA TYR A 212 21.73 -9.90 3.75
C TYR A 212 21.42 -10.53 2.39
N ASN A 213 21.14 -11.83 2.34
CA ASN A 213 20.91 -12.55 1.08
C ASN A 213 22.03 -12.24 0.06
N THR A 214 23.26 -12.66 0.34
CA THR A 214 24.39 -12.37 -0.56
C THR A 214 25.11 -13.66 -0.95
N THR A 215 25.72 -13.67 -2.13
CA THR A 215 26.53 -14.81 -2.60
C THR A 215 27.89 -14.29 -3.06
N SER A 216 28.97 -14.73 -2.42
CA SER A 216 30.36 -14.43 -2.78
C SER A 216 31.05 -15.70 -3.31
N TYR A 217 31.39 -15.71 -4.59
CA TYR A 217 31.85 -16.91 -5.30
C TYR A 217 33.16 -16.72 -6.07
N GLY A 218 34.13 -17.62 -5.85
CA GLY A 218 35.35 -17.68 -6.67
C GLY A 218 36.29 -16.48 -6.50
N ASN A 219 36.30 -15.85 -5.33
CA ASN A 219 37.23 -14.78 -4.95
C ASN A 219 38.39 -15.36 -4.12
N ASN A 220 39.41 -14.57 -3.76
CA ASN A 220 40.41 -15.02 -2.79
C ASN A 220 39.79 -15.09 -1.40
N TYR A 221 39.20 -13.99 -0.96
CA TYR A 221 38.39 -13.91 0.24
C TYR A 221 36.95 -13.60 -0.11
N GLY A 222 36.00 -14.40 0.37
CA GLY A 222 34.57 -14.19 0.09
C GLY A 222 34.04 -12.93 0.79
N TYR A 223 34.20 -12.89 2.12
CA TYR A 223 33.79 -11.79 2.99
C TYR A 223 34.95 -11.32 3.88
N ASN A 224 35.13 -9.99 4.02
CA ASN A 224 36.20 -9.35 4.79
C ASN A 224 35.74 -8.04 5.48
N GLY A 225 36.53 -7.53 6.44
CA GLY A 225 36.37 -6.17 6.99
C GLY A 225 35.68 -6.03 8.37
N PHE A 226 35.84 -6.98 9.29
CA PHE A 226 34.99 -7.07 10.49
C PHE A 226 35.20 -5.98 11.57
N HIS A 227 34.37 -4.94 11.54
CA HIS A 227 33.94 -4.16 12.71
C HIS A 227 32.40 -4.23 12.79
N THR A 228 31.83 -4.59 13.96
CA THR A 228 30.37 -4.66 14.23
C THR A 228 29.48 -4.94 13.01
N GLN A 229 29.56 -6.16 12.45
CA GLN A 229 28.79 -6.57 11.27
C GLN A 229 27.64 -7.53 11.60
N ASN A 230 26.61 -7.54 10.75
CA ASN A 230 25.52 -8.52 10.77
C ASN A 230 25.39 -9.21 9.40
N LEU A 231 25.60 -10.52 9.35
CA LEU A 231 25.50 -11.34 8.15
C LEU A 231 24.28 -12.26 8.27
N LYS A 232 23.38 -12.23 7.28
CA LYS A 232 22.21 -13.12 7.24
C LYS A 232 22.03 -13.71 5.85
N ASN A 233 21.77 -15.01 5.79
CA ASN A 233 21.53 -15.72 4.52
C ASN A 233 22.66 -15.50 3.49
N CYS A 234 23.92 -15.57 3.91
CA CYS A 234 25.07 -15.37 3.02
C CYS A 234 25.69 -16.70 2.58
N ILE A 235 26.09 -16.82 1.31
CA ILE A 235 26.92 -17.92 0.81
C ILE A 235 28.34 -17.41 0.54
N GLY A 236 29.33 -18.04 1.15
CA GLY A 236 30.71 -18.05 0.66
C GLY A 236 31.02 -19.39 0.01
N ALA A 237 31.36 -19.38 -1.29
CA ALA A 237 31.56 -20.61 -2.05
C ALA A 237 32.74 -20.54 -3.02
N GLY A 238 33.60 -21.56 -3.00
CA GLY A 238 34.69 -21.68 -3.97
C GLY A 238 35.74 -20.56 -3.88
N ASN A 239 35.81 -19.83 -2.76
CA ASN A 239 36.84 -18.82 -2.55
C ASN A 239 38.18 -19.49 -2.21
N THR A 240 39.29 -18.97 -2.74
CA THR A 240 40.57 -19.70 -2.77
C THR A 240 41.37 -19.64 -1.47
N ILE A 241 41.15 -18.63 -0.62
CA ILE A 241 41.83 -18.47 0.67
C ILE A 241 40.88 -18.65 1.84
N ALA A 242 39.74 -17.95 1.86
CA ALA A 242 38.70 -18.17 2.84
C ALA A 242 37.35 -17.65 2.35
N ASP A 243 36.28 -18.39 2.63
CA ASP A 243 34.92 -17.91 2.41
C ASP A 243 34.60 -16.73 3.34
N PHE A 244 35.05 -16.77 4.59
CA PHE A 244 34.89 -15.72 5.59
C PHE A 244 36.23 -15.47 6.32
N ALA A 245 36.87 -14.31 6.12
CA ALA A 245 38.27 -14.07 6.51
C ALA A 245 38.46 -13.15 7.74
N ARG A 246 39.20 -13.60 8.77
CA ARG A 246 39.57 -12.85 10.03
C ARG A 246 38.45 -12.56 11.05
N VAL A 247 37.85 -13.58 11.65
CA VAL A 247 36.76 -13.42 12.65
C VAL A 247 37.26 -13.19 14.10
N SER A 248 38.56 -13.00 14.35
CA SER A 248 39.13 -13.17 15.71
C SER A 248 39.36 -11.92 16.55
N SER A 249 38.83 -10.74 16.20
CA SER A 249 39.08 -9.52 17.01
C SER A 249 37.90 -8.55 17.20
N TYR A 250 36.75 -8.77 16.57
CA TYR A 250 35.56 -7.91 16.70
C TYR A 250 34.27 -8.73 16.63
N PRO A 251 33.19 -8.34 17.33
CA PRO A 251 31.92 -9.09 17.33
C PRO A 251 31.27 -9.02 15.94
N VAL A 252 30.95 -10.19 15.38
CA VAL A 252 30.19 -10.37 14.14
C VAL A 252 28.97 -11.22 14.47
N ASN A 253 27.78 -10.74 14.12
CA ASN A 253 26.54 -11.51 14.27
C ASN A 253 26.27 -12.25 12.95
N ILE A 254 26.28 -13.57 12.98
CA ILE A 254 26.06 -14.40 11.80
C ILE A 254 24.79 -15.23 12.03
N THR A 255 23.86 -15.21 11.08
CA THR A 255 22.65 -16.03 11.10
C THR A 255 22.44 -16.70 9.74
N ASN A 256 22.25 -18.02 9.74
CA ASN A 256 21.93 -18.81 8.54
C ASN A 256 22.84 -18.51 7.34
N CYS A 257 24.15 -18.34 7.58
CA CYS A 257 25.14 -18.21 6.50
C CYS A 257 25.80 -19.57 6.24
N ALA A 258 26.23 -19.82 5.01
CA ALA A 258 26.80 -21.08 4.58
C ALA A 258 28.18 -20.89 3.92
N SER A 259 29.10 -21.81 4.21
CA SER A 259 30.50 -21.79 3.78
C SER A 259 30.89 -23.13 3.15
N SER A 260 31.64 -23.09 2.04
CA SER A 260 32.23 -24.27 1.38
C SER A 260 33.55 -24.71 2.01
N ASP A 261 34.26 -23.78 2.66
CA ASP A 261 35.50 -24.04 3.38
C ASP A 261 35.28 -24.89 4.65
N ALA A 262 36.02 -25.99 4.75
CA ALA A 262 36.04 -26.88 5.92
C ALA A 262 36.88 -26.35 7.10
N THR A 263 37.74 -25.36 6.84
CA THR A 263 38.68 -24.76 7.80
C THR A 263 38.24 -23.42 8.36
N ALA A 264 36.95 -23.07 8.20
CA ALA A 264 36.32 -21.88 8.76
C ALA A 264 36.25 -21.90 10.30
N GLY A 265 37.37 -22.13 10.98
CA GLY A 265 37.52 -22.38 12.42
C GLY A 265 37.22 -21.19 13.33
N THR A 266 36.59 -20.13 12.81
CA THR A 266 36.12 -18.97 13.56
C THR A 266 34.74 -18.46 13.10
N PHE A 267 34.08 -19.17 12.17
CA PHE A 267 32.74 -18.87 11.67
C PHE A 267 31.70 -19.54 12.57
N SER A 268 31.20 -18.80 13.56
CA SER A 268 30.19 -19.28 14.51
C SER A 268 29.02 -18.30 14.59
N GLY A 269 27.81 -18.80 14.41
CA GLY A 269 26.55 -18.05 14.45
C GLY A 269 25.35 -18.98 14.45
N THR A 270 24.15 -18.43 14.64
CA THR A 270 22.91 -19.22 14.70
C THR A 270 22.58 -19.79 13.32
N GLY A 271 22.37 -21.11 13.22
CA GLY A 271 21.99 -21.78 11.96
C GLY A 271 23.05 -21.73 10.85
N THR A 272 24.27 -21.33 11.20
CA THR A 272 25.43 -21.30 10.31
C THR A 272 25.85 -22.70 9.84
N ARG A 273 26.24 -22.83 8.57
CA ARG A 273 26.59 -24.12 7.93
C ARG A 273 28.00 -24.06 7.33
N VAL A 274 28.88 -24.99 7.71
CA VAL A 274 30.26 -25.08 7.19
C VAL A 274 30.47 -26.35 6.39
N ASN A 275 31.52 -26.39 5.57
CA ASN A 275 31.85 -27.55 4.74
C ASN A 275 30.64 -27.98 3.87
N GLN A 276 29.88 -27.00 3.38
CA GLN A 276 28.74 -27.26 2.52
C GLN A 276 29.21 -27.36 1.07
N THR A 277 28.60 -28.25 0.30
CA THR A 277 28.73 -28.23 -1.15
C THR A 277 27.54 -27.47 -1.71
N PHE A 278 27.82 -26.43 -2.49
CA PHE A 278 26.78 -25.65 -3.16
C PHE A 278 26.66 -26.09 -4.61
N SER A 279 25.43 -26.31 -5.05
CA SER A 279 25.09 -26.56 -6.45
C SER A 279 24.37 -25.34 -7.00
N PHE A 280 25.08 -24.50 -7.74
CA PHE A 280 24.48 -23.44 -8.54
C PHE A 280 24.15 -23.95 -9.94
N ILE A 281 23.20 -23.28 -10.58
CA ILE A 281 22.74 -23.66 -11.92
C ILE A 281 23.83 -23.51 -12.98
N ASP A 282 24.46 -22.34 -13.06
CA ASP A 282 25.61 -22.10 -13.94
C ASP A 282 26.47 -20.92 -13.45
N PRO A 283 27.32 -21.14 -12.44
CA PRO A 283 28.12 -20.07 -11.85
C PRO A 283 29.19 -19.52 -12.81
N VAL A 284 29.56 -20.26 -13.87
CA VAL A 284 30.58 -19.83 -14.84
C VAL A 284 30.07 -18.67 -15.69
N ASN A 285 28.83 -18.76 -16.20
CA ASN A 285 28.23 -17.66 -16.97
C ASN A 285 27.50 -16.63 -16.11
N GLY A 286 27.49 -16.81 -14.79
CA GLY A 286 26.93 -15.83 -13.84
C GLY A 286 25.46 -16.09 -13.49
N ASN A 287 25.02 -17.35 -13.54
CA ASN A 287 23.75 -17.82 -13.00
C ASN A 287 23.98 -18.47 -11.64
N PHE A 288 23.73 -17.70 -10.57
CA PHE A 288 23.93 -18.11 -9.18
C PHE A 288 22.65 -18.55 -8.47
N HIS A 289 21.57 -18.80 -9.22
CA HIS A 289 20.40 -19.46 -8.67
C HIS A 289 20.81 -20.82 -8.10
N LEU A 290 20.24 -21.16 -6.94
CA LEU A 290 20.47 -22.46 -6.34
C LEU A 290 19.81 -23.54 -7.19
N SER A 291 20.54 -24.63 -7.43
CA SER A 291 19.98 -25.80 -8.07
C SER A 291 18.92 -26.43 -7.15
N SER A 292 17.86 -26.97 -7.75
CA SER A 292 16.88 -27.78 -7.03
C SER A 292 17.48 -28.95 -6.22
N SER A 293 18.67 -29.42 -6.62
CA SER A 293 19.44 -30.49 -5.97
C SER A 293 20.38 -29.99 -4.87
N ASP A 294 20.46 -28.68 -4.64
CA ASP A 294 21.30 -28.13 -3.58
C ASP A 294 20.81 -28.59 -2.21
N THR A 295 21.75 -29.04 -1.38
CA THR A 295 21.48 -29.47 0.00
C THR A 295 22.19 -28.59 1.03
N GLY A 296 23.01 -27.64 0.56
CA GLY A 296 23.89 -26.82 1.38
C GLY A 296 23.23 -25.53 1.88
N ALA A 297 22.34 -24.97 1.08
CA ALA A 297 21.72 -23.66 1.26
C ALA A 297 20.18 -23.70 1.17
N LYS A 298 19.63 -24.62 0.38
CA LYS A 298 18.19 -24.76 0.16
C LYS A 298 17.38 -24.99 1.45
N ASN A 299 16.33 -24.20 1.67
CA ASN A 299 15.38 -24.17 2.78
C ASN A 299 16.01 -23.91 4.16
N TYR A 300 17.20 -23.30 4.19
CA TYR A 300 17.93 -23.02 5.44
C TYR A 300 18.10 -21.53 5.74
N GLY A 301 17.56 -20.65 4.91
CA GLY A 301 17.52 -19.21 5.11
C GLY A 301 16.55 -18.81 6.22
N THR A 302 16.81 -17.66 6.84
CA THR A 302 15.86 -16.99 7.73
C THR A 302 14.96 -16.07 6.91
N ASP A 303 13.70 -15.97 7.28
CA ASP A 303 12.80 -14.94 6.76
C ASP A 303 13.28 -13.56 7.25
N LEU A 304 13.43 -12.62 6.32
CA LEU A 304 13.84 -11.24 6.58
C LEU A 304 12.70 -10.23 6.31
N SER A 305 11.48 -10.70 6.04
CA SER A 305 10.30 -9.85 5.79
C SER A 305 9.93 -8.94 6.96
N THR A 306 10.36 -9.30 8.18
CA THR A 306 10.17 -8.51 9.40
C THR A 306 11.50 -8.16 10.07
N ASP A 307 12.63 -8.20 9.35
CA ASP A 307 13.93 -7.86 9.94
C ASP A 307 13.96 -6.38 10.39
N PHE A 308 14.31 -6.16 11.65
CA PHE A 308 14.28 -4.83 12.26
C PHE A 308 15.23 -3.83 11.60
N ASN A 309 16.37 -4.28 11.06
CA ASN A 309 17.37 -3.39 10.48
C ASN A 309 17.10 -3.09 9.01
N LEU A 310 16.55 -4.07 8.27
CA LEU A 310 16.12 -3.89 6.89
C LEU A 310 15.15 -5.01 6.49
N SER A 311 13.86 -4.69 6.41
CA SER A 311 12.83 -5.64 5.96
C SER A 311 12.72 -5.67 4.43
N PHE A 312 12.64 -6.87 3.87
CA PHE A 312 12.36 -7.11 2.46
C PHE A 312 11.89 -8.56 2.27
N SER A 313 11.16 -8.83 1.18
CA SER A 313 10.54 -10.15 0.94
C SER A 313 10.88 -10.73 -0.43
N THR A 314 11.85 -10.16 -1.14
CA THR A 314 12.23 -10.57 -2.50
C THR A 314 13.70 -10.96 -2.59
N ASP A 315 14.05 -11.80 -3.56
CA ASP A 315 15.43 -12.15 -3.92
C ASP A 315 16.00 -11.23 -5.02
N ILE A 316 17.11 -11.67 -5.63
CA ILE A 316 17.88 -10.88 -6.61
C ILE A 316 17.16 -10.64 -7.95
N ASP A 317 16.27 -11.55 -8.38
CA ASP A 317 15.48 -11.35 -9.61
C ASP A 317 14.20 -10.52 -9.34
N GLY A 318 13.85 -10.34 -8.06
CA GLY A 318 12.73 -9.52 -7.61
C GLY A 318 11.49 -10.35 -7.29
N GLU A 319 11.57 -11.67 -7.35
CA GLU A 319 10.48 -12.58 -7.01
C GLU A 319 10.24 -12.63 -5.50
N THR A 320 8.98 -12.82 -5.11
CA THR A 320 8.63 -12.90 -3.69
C THR A 320 9.06 -14.24 -3.13
N ARG A 321 9.86 -14.21 -2.06
CA ARG A 321 10.24 -15.42 -1.31
C ARG A 321 9.04 -15.92 -0.51
N THR A 322 8.52 -17.09 -0.88
CA THR A 322 7.40 -17.74 -0.19
C THR A 322 7.81 -19.08 0.41
N GLY A 323 7.43 -19.36 1.66
CA GLY A 323 7.78 -20.62 2.33
C GLY A 323 9.13 -20.54 3.04
N TYR A 324 9.88 -21.65 3.05
CA TYR A 324 11.23 -21.66 3.63
C TYR A 324 12.19 -20.94 2.71
N TRP A 325 12.90 -19.94 3.23
CA TRP A 325 13.91 -19.20 2.47
C TRP A 325 15.16 -20.06 2.25
N ASP A 326 15.87 -19.81 1.16
CA ASP A 326 17.19 -20.32 0.90
C ASP A 326 18.28 -19.36 1.40
N ILE A 327 19.44 -19.91 1.76
CA ILE A 327 20.63 -19.12 2.07
C ILE A 327 21.21 -18.60 0.74
N GLY A 328 21.53 -17.31 0.64
CA GLY A 328 22.16 -16.72 -0.55
C GLY A 328 21.31 -15.63 -1.20
N ALA A 329 21.86 -14.96 -2.20
CA ALA A 329 21.18 -13.88 -2.93
C ALA A 329 19.93 -14.32 -3.68
N ASP A 330 19.82 -15.62 -3.95
CA ASP A 330 18.89 -16.19 -4.91
C ASP A 330 18.26 -17.46 -4.36
N GLU A 331 16.99 -17.72 -4.69
CA GLU A 331 16.25 -18.91 -4.26
C GLU A 331 16.46 -20.08 -5.23
N THR A 332 16.14 -21.29 -4.76
CA THR A 332 15.95 -22.44 -5.63
C THR A 332 14.75 -22.17 -6.50
N SER A 333 15.02 -21.86 -7.76
CA SER A 333 14.04 -21.92 -8.83
C SER A 333 13.17 -23.17 -8.63
N GLY A 334 11.87 -22.97 -8.35
CA GLY A 334 10.86 -24.03 -8.26
C GLY A 334 10.65 -24.68 -9.63
N GLY A 335 11.67 -25.37 -10.11
CA GLY A 335 11.88 -25.77 -11.51
C GLY A 335 13.29 -25.36 -11.94
N GLY A 336 14.24 -26.29 -11.81
CA GLY A 336 15.66 -26.01 -12.00
C GLY A 336 16.00 -25.35 -13.34
N ALA A 337 16.91 -24.39 -13.31
CA ALA A 337 17.61 -23.96 -14.50
C ALA A 337 18.90 -24.80 -14.72
N PRO A 338 19.36 -24.93 -15.97
CA PRO A 338 20.25 -25.98 -16.41
C PRO A 338 21.70 -25.51 -16.40
N VAL A 339 22.62 -26.48 -16.34
CA VAL A 339 24.02 -26.30 -16.80
C VAL A 339 23.98 -25.52 -18.12
N ALA A 340 24.76 -24.44 -18.29
CA ALA A 340 24.75 -23.72 -19.57
C ALA A 340 25.00 -24.69 -20.70
N ASP A 341 24.00 -24.82 -21.55
CA ASP A 341 24.14 -25.63 -22.74
C ASP A 341 25.15 -24.96 -23.65
N THR A 342 26.12 -25.73 -24.14
CA THR A 342 27.08 -25.27 -25.15
C THR A 342 26.99 -26.13 -26.42
N THR A 343 26.12 -27.14 -26.38
CA THR A 343 25.93 -28.04 -27.50
C THR A 343 24.82 -27.43 -28.35
N ALA A 344 25.12 -27.16 -29.62
CA ALA A 344 24.06 -26.77 -30.54
C ALA A 344 23.11 -27.96 -30.76
N PRO A 345 21.80 -27.70 -30.89
CA PRO A 345 20.85 -28.72 -31.30
C PRO A 345 21.27 -29.46 -32.58
N SER A 346 20.73 -30.66 -32.79
CA SER A 346 20.94 -31.34 -34.07
C SER A 346 20.39 -30.51 -35.25
N ILE A 347 20.94 -30.69 -36.45
CA ILE A 347 20.41 -30.04 -37.66
C ILE A 347 18.96 -30.51 -37.89
N PRO A 348 17.99 -29.61 -38.12
CA PRO A 348 16.64 -30.01 -38.51
C PRO A 348 16.68 -30.83 -39.82
N THR A 349 16.05 -32.00 -39.82
CA THR A 349 16.03 -32.90 -40.99
C THR A 349 14.63 -32.99 -41.60
N ASN A 350 14.52 -33.55 -42.81
CA ASN A 350 13.25 -33.71 -43.53
C ASN A 350 12.45 -32.40 -43.69
N LEU A 351 13.15 -31.28 -43.92
CA LEU A 351 12.47 -30.03 -44.26
C LEU A 351 11.69 -30.21 -45.56
N LEU A 352 10.39 -30.05 -45.48
CA LEU A 352 9.46 -30.04 -46.59
C LEU A 352 8.82 -28.66 -46.68
N ALA A 353 8.71 -28.15 -47.89
CA ALA A 353 7.97 -26.94 -48.20
C ALA A 353 6.73 -27.32 -49.01
N THR A 354 5.57 -27.25 -48.39
CA THR A 354 4.29 -27.60 -48.98
C THR A 354 3.53 -26.33 -49.31
N VAL A 355 3.22 -26.13 -50.58
CA VAL A 355 2.43 -24.98 -51.03
C VAL A 355 1.00 -25.16 -50.55
N VAL A 356 0.49 -24.18 -49.80
CA VAL A 356 -0.88 -24.22 -49.26
C VAL A 356 -1.81 -23.34 -50.08
N SER A 357 -1.35 -22.15 -50.45
CA SER A 357 -2.15 -21.18 -51.17
C SER A 357 -1.29 -20.28 -52.06
N PRO A 358 -1.90 -19.33 -52.77
CA PRO A 358 -1.19 -18.37 -53.59
C PRO A 358 -0.29 -17.41 -52.79
N SER A 359 -0.55 -17.25 -51.50
CA SER A 359 0.25 -16.39 -50.63
C SER A 359 0.84 -17.13 -49.43
N GLN A 360 0.80 -18.47 -49.43
CA GLN A 360 1.23 -19.26 -48.29
C GLN A 360 1.96 -20.56 -48.68
N VAL A 361 3.09 -20.79 -48.02
CA VAL A 361 3.82 -22.06 -48.01
C VAL A 361 3.98 -22.51 -46.57
N ASN A 362 3.54 -23.73 -46.26
CA ASN A 362 3.77 -24.34 -44.95
C ASN A 362 5.04 -25.18 -45.01
N LEU A 363 5.90 -24.97 -44.03
CA LEU A 363 7.12 -25.72 -43.81
C LEU A 363 6.88 -26.72 -42.70
N THR A 364 7.39 -27.93 -42.87
CA THR A 364 7.45 -28.94 -41.81
C THR A 364 8.82 -29.57 -41.81
N TRP A 365 9.37 -29.87 -40.66
CA TRP A 365 10.63 -30.61 -40.51
C TRP A 365 10.54 -31.58 -39.34
N SER A 366 11.46 -32.53 -39.28
CA SER A 366 11.63 -33.38 -38.11
C SER A 366 12.29 -32.59 -36.99
N ALA A 367 11.80 -32.78 -35.76
CA ALA A 367 12.34 -32.13 -34.58
C ALA A 367 13.84 -32.39 -34.45
N SER A 368 14.58 -31.33 -34.18
CA SER A 368 15.93 -31.44 -33.67
C SER A 368 15.90 -31.94 -32.23
N THR A 369 16.94 -32.65 -31.85
CA THR A 369 17.18 -33.04 -30.46
C THR A 369 18.38 -32.30 -29.93
N ASP A 370 18.36 -32.06 -28.64
CA ASP A 370 19.39 -31.35 -27.93
C ASP A 370 19.47 -31.88 -26.49
N ASN A 371 20.61 -31.73 -25.82
CA ASN A 371 20.86 -32.24 -24.48
C ASN A 371 20.19 -31.42 -23.37
N THR A 372 19.92 -30.12 -23.55
CA THR A 372 19.08 -29.35 -22.62
C THR A 372 17.73 -28.96 -23.21
N GLY A 373 17.58 -29.08 -24.52
CA GLY A 373 16.31 -28.97 -25.20
C GLY A 373 16.30 -27.87 -26.24
N VAL A 374 15.60 -28.12 -27.34
CA VAL A 374 15.48 -27.15 -28.43
C VAL A 374 14.47 -26.09 -28.02
N THR A 375 14.94 -24.85 -27.88
CA THR A 375 14.08 -23.70 -27.58
C THR A 375 13.32 -23.22 -28.80
N GLY A 376 13.90 -23.33 -29.98
CA GLY A 376 13.16 -23.07 -31.21
C GLY A 376 13.98 -23.26 -32.48
N TYR A 377 13.44 -22.74 -33.57
CA TYR A 377 13.98 -22.86 -34.90
C TYR A 377 14.00 -21.50 -35.59
N ARG A 378 15.06 -21.19 -36.31
CA ARG A 378 15.18 -20.02 -37.18
C ARG A 378 14.84 -20.43 -38.61
N ILE A 379 13.91 -19.71 -39.22
CA ILE A 379 13.45 -19.99 -40.58
C ILE A 379 14.05 -18.96 -41.53
N TYR A 380 14.67 -19.45 -42.58
CA TYR A 380 15.30 -18.63 -43.61
C TYR A 380 14.52 -18.78 -44.92
N ARG A 381 14.22 -17.66 -45.58
CA ARG A 381 13.64 -17.60 -46.92
C ARG A 381 14.62 -16.92 -47.85
N ASN A 382 14.98 -17.60 -48.94
CA ASN A 382 15.94 -17.12 -49.92
C ASN A 382 17.27 -16.66 -49.29
N GLY A 383 17.70 -17.36 -48.23
CA GLY A 383 18.93 -17.09 -47.48
C GLY A 383 18.81 -16.06 -46.35
N THR A 384 17.69 -15.34 -46.22
CA THR A 384 17.48 -14.36 -45.13
C THR A 384 16.58 -14.92 -44.04
N GLN A 385 16.96 -14.75 -42.77
CA GLN A 385 16.10 -15.14 -41.65
C GLN A 385 14.83 -14.29 -41.66
N ILE A 386 13.67 -14.93 -41.69
CA ILE A 386 12.37 -14.24 -41.71
C ILE A 386 11.65 -14.29 -40.37
N THR A 387 11.90 -15.32 -39.55
CA THR A 387 11.31 -15.43 -38.21
C THR A 387 11.97 -16.54 -37.38
N THR A 388 11.50 -16.72 -36.15
CA THR A 388 11.73 -17.88 -35.29
C THR A 388 10.42 -18.55 -34.90
N THR A 389 10.43 -19.85 -34.61
CA THR A 389 9.28 -20.57 -34.06
C THR A 389 9.73 -21.70 -33.13
N THR A 390 8.94 -22.02 -32.11
CA THR A 390 9.24 -23.12 -31.17
C THR A 390 8.78 -24.49 -31.69
N GLY A 391 7.82 -24.52 -32.63
CA GLY A 391 7.30 -25.74 -33.24
C GLY A 391 8.16 -26.24 -34.40
N THR A 392 7.86 -27.45 -34.90
CA THR A 392 8.55 -28.03 -36.09
C THR A 392 7.82 -27.76 -37.40
N THR A 393 6.96 -26.75 -37.39
CA THR A 393 6.17 -26.32 -38.54
C THR A 393 6.13 -24.81 -38.58
N TYR A 394 6.14 -24.24 -39.77
CA TYR A 394 5.98 -22.80 -39.93
C TYR A 394 5.12 -22.47 -41.14
N SER A 395 4.11 -21.63 -40.93
CA SER A 395 3.24 -21.13 -42.00
C SER A 395 3.73 -19.78 -42.49
N ASN A 396 4.41 -19.77 -43.63
CA ASN A 396 4.90 -18.54 -44.23
C ASN A 396 3.84 -17.90 -45.13
N THR A 397 3.22 -16.80 -44.68
CA THR A 397 2.12 -16.09 -45.35
C THR A 397 2.57 -14.77 -45.99
N GLY A 398 1.69 -14.11 -46.75
CA GLY A 398 2.00 -12.84 -47.41
C GLY A 398 2.96 -12.97 -48.61
N LEU A 399 3.08 -14.18 -49.16
CA LEU A 399 3.91 -14.46 -50.33
C LEU A 399 3.23 -13.97 -51.61
N SER A 400 4.03 -13.64 -52.62
CA SER A 400 3.52 -13.36 -53.95
C SER A 400 3.12 -14.65 -54.63
N ALA A 401 1.98 -14.65 -55.34
CA ALA A 401 1.50 -15.80 -56.10
C ALA A 401 2.46 -16.20 -57.23
N SER A 402 2.43 -17.47 -57.63
CA SER A 402 3.26 -18.03 -58.70
C SER A 402 4.77 -17.77 -58.54
N THR A 403 5.26 -17.67 -57.29
CA THR A 403 6.65 -17.29 -56.99
C THR A 403 7.37 -18.45 -56.30
N LEU A 404 8.55 -18.81 -56.81
CA LEU A 404 9.42 -19.82 -56.20
C LEU A 404 10.12 -19.25 -54.97
N TYR A 405 9.98 -19.92 -53.84
CA TYR A 405 10.69 -19.64 -52.61
C TYR A 405 11.54 -20.83 -52.18
N THR A 406 12.73 -20.53 -51.66
CA THR A 406 13.65 -21.52 -51.07
C THR A 406 13.75 -21.30 -49.57
N TYR A 407 13.80 -22.38 -48.81
CA TYR A 407 13.74 -22.38 -47.37
C TYR A 407 14.81 -23.27 -46.76
N THR A 408 15.42 -22.80 -45.68
CA THR A 408 16.26 -23.59 -44.79
C THR A 408 15.87 -23.29 -43.34
N VAL A 409 16.13 -24.23 -42.44
CA VAL A 409 15.81 -24.08 -41.01
C VAL A 409 17.01 -24.49 -40.18
N SER A 410 17.35 -23.71 -39.15
CA SER A 410 18.25 -24.14 -38.08
C SER A 410 17.50 -24.21 -36.76
N ALA A 411 18.00 -25.00 -35.81
CA ALA A 411 17.47 -25.09 -34.45
C ALA A 411 18.36 -24.27 -33.50
N TYR A 412 17.79 -23.78 -32.42
CA TYR A 412 18.52 -23.15 -31.32
C TYR A 412 17.96 -23.57 -29.97
N ASP A 413 18.82 -23.64 -28.97
CA ASP A 413 18.48 -23.98 -27.58
C ASP A 413 18.33 -22.73 -26.71
N LEU A 414 18.13 -22.95 -25.40
CA LEU A 414 17.85 -21.89 -24.44
C LEU A 414 19.10 -21.06 -24.14
N ALA A 415 20.27 -21.68 -24.33
CA ALA A 415 21.57 -21.03 -24.18
C ALA A 415 21.99 -20.26 -25.43
N GLY A 416 21.24 -20.36 -26.53
CA GLY A 416 21.48 -19.63 -27.77
C GLY A 416 22.43 -20.32 -28.74
N ASN A 417 22.81 -21.59 -28.51
CA ASN A 417 23.58 -22.36 -29.48
C ASN A 417 22.70 -22.63 -30.70
N VAL A 418 23.25 -22.47 -31.90
CA VAL A 418 22.49 -22.60 -33.15
C VAL A 418 23.09 -23.70 -34.00
N SER A 419 22.25 -24.62 -34.47
CA SER A 419 22.66 -25.68 -35.36
C SER A 419 22.97 -25.15 -36.78
N PRO A 420 23.75 -25.87 -37.60
CA PRO A 420 23.82 -25.60 -39.02
C PRO A 420 22.43 -25.66 -39.68
N GLN A 421 22.24 -24.90 -40.76
CA GLN A 421 20.97 -24.92 -41.50
C GLN A 421 20.73 -26.28 -42.17
N SER A 422 19.46 -26.70 -42.23
CA SER A 422 19.00 -27.90 -42.93
C SER A 422 19.35 -27.88 -44.43
N THR A 423 19.23 -29.03 -45.09
CA THR A 423 19.11 -29.06 -46.55
C THR A 423 17.92 -28.21 -47.00
N GLY A 424 18.09 -27.44 -48.07
CA GLY A 424 17.05 -26.51 -48.53
C GLY A 424 15.84 -27.20 -49.16
N ALA A 425 14.65 -26.72 -48.83
CA ALA A 425 13.40 -27.10 -49.49
C ALA A 425 12.90 -25.93 -50.34
N SER A 426 12.27 -26.21 -51.48
CA SER A 426 11.75 -25.17 -52.35
C SER A 426 10.30 -25.45 -52.75
N ALA A 427 9.52 -24.39 -52.89
CA ALA A 427 8.11 -24.46 -53.20
C ALA A 427 7.69 -23.21 -53.99
N THR A 428 6.94 -23.41 -55.08
CA THR A 428 6.35 -22.32 -55.86
C THR A 428 4.91 -22.09 -55.42
N THR A 429 4.60 -20.90 -54.89
CA THR A 429 3.24 -20.56 -54.45
C THR A 429 2.21 -20.76 -55.56
N GLN A 430 0.99 -21.16 -55.17
CA GLN A 430 -0.09 -21.41 -56.13
C GLN A 430 -0.46 -20.12 -56.89
N ASN A 431 -1.18 -20.28 -57.99
CA ASN A 431 -1.79 -19.14 -58.66
C ASN A 431 -3.06 -18.72 -57.91
N LEU A 432 -3.42 -17.43 -57.85
CA LEU A 432 -4.63 -16.94 -57.19
C LEU A 432 -5.89 -17.51 -57.85
N SER A 433 -6.45 -18.55 -57.26
CA SER A 433 -7.87 -18.91 -57.35
C SER A 433 -8.53 -18.63 -55.99
N ALA A 434 -9.61 -17.86 -55.97
CA ALA A 434 -10.29 -17.42 -54.75
C ALA A 434 -10.93 -18.59 -53.98
N ASP A 435 -10.81 -18.57 -52.64
CA ASP A 435 -11.57 -19.47 -51.76
C ASP A 435 -12.99 -18.94 -51.59
N THR A 436 -13.96 -19.76 -51.98
CA THR A 436 -15.40 -19.43 -51.94
C THR A 436 -16.20 -20.33 -50.99
N THR A 437 -15.54 -21.16 -50.18
CA THR A 437 -16.23 -22.14 -49.32
C THR A 437 -16.34 -21.58 -47.92
N ALA A 438 -17.55 -21.48 -47.38
CA ALA A 438 -17.77 -20.98 -46.02
C ALA A 438 -17.58 -22.07 -44.94
N PRO A 439 -17.17 -21.68 -43.71
CA PRO A 439 -17.13 -22.59 -42.57
C PRO A 439 -18.44 -23.30 -42.25
N SER A 440 -18.36 -24.43 -41.55
CA SER A 440 -19.54 -25.08 -40.97
C SER A 440 -20.25 -24.16 -39.96
N ILE A 441 -21.54 -24.38 -39.74
CA ILE A 441 -22.34 -23.62 -38.77
C ILE A 441 -21.92 -24.01 -37.33
N PRO A 442 -21.72 -23.04 -36.40
CA PRO A 442 -21.49 -23.35 -34.99
C PRO A 442 -22.69 -24.08 -34.36
N THR A 443 -22.43 -25.12 -33.57
CA THR A 443 -23.47 -25.94 -32.92
C THR A 443 -23.41 -25.84 -31.39
N ASN A 444 -24.45 -26.31 -30.69
CA ASN A 444 -24.55 -26.31 -29.22
C ASN A 444 -24.36 -24.91 -28.57
N LEU A 445 -24.91 -23.87 -29.20
CA LEU A 445 -24.92 -22.55 -28.59
C LEU A 445 -25.75 -22.60 -27.30
N LEU A 446 -25.13 -22.26 -26.17
CA LEU A 446 -25.74 -22.10 -24.87
C LEU A 446 -25.67 -20.63 -24.47
N ALA A 447 -26.73 -20.16 -23.82
CA ALA A 447 -26.78 -18.85 -23.20
C ALA A 447 -27.11 -19.01 -21.72
N THR A 448 -26.14 -18.73 -20.85
CA THR A 448 -26.24 -18.87 -19.40
C THR A 448 -26.36 -17.49 -18.77
N VAL A 449 -27.48 -17.24 -18.09
CA VAL A 449 -27.70 -16.00 -17.34
C VAL A 449 -26.75 -15.96 -16.14
N VAL A 450 -26.00 -14.88 -16.00
CA VAL A 450 -25.04 -14.70 -14.88
C VAL A 450 -25.58 -13.66 -13.89
N SER A 451 -26.13 -12.56 -14.38
CA SER A 451 -26.59 -11.44 -13.56
C SER A 451 -27.73 -10.66 -14.24
N PRO A 452 -28.25 -9.59 -13.62
CA PRO A 452 -29.21 -8.69 -14.26
C PRO A 452 -28.67 -7.98 -15.51
N SER A 453 -27.36 -7.93 -15.72
CA SER A 453 -26.74 -7.24 -16.85
C SER A 453 -25.77 -8.10 -17.65
N GLN A 454 -25.75 -9.42 -17.45
CA GLN A 454 -24.80 -10.31 -18.09
C GLN A 454 -25.38 -11.68 -18.47
N VAL A 455 -25.07 -12.12 -19.69
CA VAL A 455 -25.29 -13.47 -20.20
C VAL A 455 -23.99 -13.99 -20.81
N ASN A 456 -23.55 -15.17 -20.41
CA ASN A 456 -22.40 -15.85 -20.99
C ASN A 456 -22.85 -16.83 -22.06
N LEU A 457 -22.12 -16.84 -23.19
CA LEU A 457 -22.35 -17.73 -24.32
C LEU A 457 -21.22 -18.74 -24.45
N SER A 458 -21.56 -19.95 -24.88
CA SER A 458 -20.60 -20.97 -25.30
C SER A 458 -21.15 -21.79 -26.46
N TRP A 459 -20.30 -22.27 -27.37
CA TRP A 459 -20.70 -23.12 -28.50
C TRP A 459 -19.58 -24.10 -28.87
N SER A 460 -19.91 -25.06 -29.74
CA SER A 460 -18.94 -25.99 -30.32
C SER A 460 -18.25 -25.38 -31.54
N ALA A 461 -16.95 -25.64 -31.66
CA ALA A 461 -16.13 -25.12 -32.76
C ALA A 461 -16.64 -25.56 -34.14
N SER A 462 -16.56 -24.65 -35.12
CA SER A 462 -16.82 -24.92 -36.53
C SER A 462 -15.56 -25.42 -37.25
N THR A 463 -15.74 -26.10 -38.37
CA THR A 463 -14.67 -26.60 -39.23
C THR A 463 -14.77 -25.98 -40.60
N ASP A 464 -13.62 -25.71 -41.22
CA ASP A 464 -13.52 -25.26 -42.61
C ASP A 464 -12.27 -25.86 -43.26
N SER A 465 -12.26 -26.02 -44.58
CA SER A 465 -11.14 -26.58 -45.33
C SER A 465 -9.89 -25.68 -45.38
N THR A 466 -10.05 -24.36 -45.27
CA THR A 466 -8.97 -23.37 -45.21
C THR A 466 -8.81 -22.75 -43.83
N GLY A 467 -9.76 -23.02 -42.92
CA GLY A 467 -9.69 -22.78 -41.49
C GLY A 467 -10.62 -21.67 -41.02
N VAL A 468 -11.22 -21.87 -39.85
CA VAL A 468 -12.09 -20.87 -39.23
C VAL A 468 -11.24 -19.78 -38.59
N THR A 469 -11.42 -18.54 -39.04
CA THR A 469 -10.69 -17.36 -38.53
C THR A 469 -11.37 -16.79 -37.29
N GLY A 470 -12.69 -16.89 -37.18
CA GLY A 470 -13.39 -16.48 -35.97
C GLY A 470 -14.89 -16.64 -36.06
N TYR A 471 -15.57 -16.12 -35.05
CA TYR A 471 -17.02 -16.17 -34.90
C TYR A 471 -17.60 -14.76 -34.78
N ARG A 472 -18.73 -14.51 -35.44
CA ARG A 472 -19.56 -13.32 -35.29
C ARG A 472 -20.68 -13.63 -34.31
N ILE A 473 -20.81 -12.81 -33.27
CA ILE A 473 -21.84 -12.96 -32.24
C ILE A 473 -22.97 -12.00 -32.54
N TYR A 474 -24.19 -12.52 -32.60
CA TYR A 474 -25.40 -11.74 -32.83
C TYR A 474 -26.26 -11.74 -31.57
N ARG A 475 -26.70 -10.56 -31.15
CA ARG A 475 -27.73 -10.36 -30.13
C ARG A 475 -28.94 -9.74 -30.80
N ASP A 476 -30.10 -10.38 -30.65
CA ASP A 476 -31.37 -9.94 -31.23
C ASP A 476 -31.27 -9.66 -32.73
N GLY A 477 -30.57 -10.55 -33.43
CA GLY A 477 -30.33 -10.48 -34.88
C GLY A 477 -29.24 -9.49 -35.31
N THR A 478 -28.69 -8.68 -34.41
CA THR A 478 -27.65 -7.68 -34.71
C THR A 478 -26.28 -8.19 -34.27
N GLN A 479 -25.27 -8.09 -35.14
CA GLN A 479 -23.90 -8.45 -34.76
C GLN A 479 -23.38 -7.47 -33.71
N ILE A 480 -22.98 -7.99 -32.55
CA ILE A 480 -22.45 -7.18 -31.44
C ILE A 480 -20.93 -7.22 -31.35
N THR A 481 -20.29 -8.30 -31.78
CA THR A 481 -18.82 -8.40 -31.81
C THR A 481 -18.34 -9.59 -32.65
N THR A 482 -17.02 -9.76 -32.73
CA THR A 482 -16.35 -10.98 -33.18
C THR A 482 -15.39 -11.52 -32.12
N THR A 483 -15.23 -12.84 -32.06
CA THR A 483 -14.26 -13.50 -31.19
C THR A 483 -13.59 -14.66 -31.92
N THR A 484 -12.35 -14.97 -31.56
CA THR A 484 -11.64 -16.18 -32.03
C THR A 484 -11.90 -17.38 -31.11
N GLY A 485 -12.38 -17.14 -29.89
CA GLY A 485 -12.75 -18.17 -28.92
C GLY A 485 -14.14 -18.78 -29.17
N ILE A 486 -14.45 -19.86 -28.45
CA ILE A 486 -15.75 -20.55 -28.49
C ILE A 486 -16.68 -20.15 -27.34
N THR A 487 -16.35 -19.07 -26.64
CA THR A 487 -17.13 -18.49 -25.55
C THR A 487 -17.17 -16.97 -25.71
N TYR A 488 -18.21 -16.35 -25.15
CA TYR A 488 -18.34 -14.90 -25.13
C TYR A 488 -19.13 -14.41 -23.91
N SER A 489 -18.58 -13.44 -23.19
CA SER A 489 -19.24 -12.79 -22.05
C SER A 489 -19.94 -11.53 -22.55
N ASN A 490 -21.27 -11.54 -22.59
CA ASN A 490 -22.05 -10.38 -23.01
C ASN A 490 -22.53 -9.58 -21.80
N THR A 491 -21.91 -8.44 -21.54
CA THR A 491 -22.17 -7.55 -20.40
C THR A 491 -22.94 -6.29 -20.82
N GLY A 492 -23.36 -5.46 -19.87
CA GLY A 492 -24.08 -4.20 -20.13
C GLY A 492 -25.53 -4.41 -20.62
N LEU A 493 -26.11 -5.57 -20.34
CA LEU A 493 -27.49 -5.90 -20.70
C LEU A 493 -28.49 -5.20 -19.78
N SER A 494 -29.67 -4.91 -20.32
CA SER A 494 -30.83 -4.51 -19.53
C SER A 494 -31.36 -5.72 -18.76
N ALA A 495 -31.86 -5.48 -17.57
CA ALA A 495 -32.33 -6.55 -16.70
C ALA A 495 -33.77 -6.96 -16.99
N SER A 496 -34.19 -8.12 -16.46
CA SER A 496 -35.49 -8.74 -16.79
C SER A 496 -35.75 -8.84 -18.30
N THR A 497 -34.70 -8.80 -19.11
CA THR A 497 -34.82 -8.65 -20.57
C THR A 497 -34.41 -9.95 -21.22
N LEU A 498 -35.31 -10.49 -22.06
CA LEU A 498 -35.02 -11.65 -22.87
C LEU A 498 -34.05 -11.24 -23.98
N TYR A 499 -32.90 -11.88 -24.03
CA TYR A 499 -31.95 -11.76 -25.13
C TYR A 499 -31.88 -13.04 -25.93
N THR A 500 -31.83 -12.89 -27.25
CA THR A 500 -31.65 -13.99 -28.19
C THR A 500 -30.28 -13.90 -28.84
N TYR A 501 -29.61 -15.03 -28.95
CA TYR A 501 -28.23 -15.11 -29.44
C TYR A 501 -28.11 -16.11 -30.58
N THR A 502 -27.37 -15.74 -31.61
CA THR A 502 -26.89 -16.65 -32.65
C THR A 502 -25.41 -16.38 -32.92
N VAL A 503 -24.72 -17.38 -33.46
CA VAL A 503 -23.28 -17.27 -33.79
C VAL A 503 -23.04 -17.80 -35.18
N SER A 504 -22.23 -17.12 -36.01
CA SER A 504 -21.74 -17.64 -37.29
C SER A 504 -20.22 -17.70 -37.30
N ALA A 505 -19.63 -18.67 -37.98
CA ALA A 505 -18.20 -18.74 -38.22
C ALA A 505 -17.82 -17.98 -39.51
N TYR A 506 -16.58 -17.48 -39.60
CA TYR A 506 -16.03 -16.95 -40.84
C TYR A 506 -14.55 -17.35 -41.00
N ASP A 507 -14.11 -17.44 -42.25
CA ASP A 507 -12.73 -17.79 -42.61
C ASP A 507 -11.89 -16.55 -43.00
N ALA A 508 -10.64 -16.80 -43.41
CA ALA A 508 -9.70 -15.74 -43.77
C ALA A 508 -10.05 -15.07 -45.12
N ALA A 509 -10.83 -15.76 -45.97
CA ALA A 509 -11.40 -15.22 -47.20
C ALA A 509 -12.72 -14.46 -46.97
N THR A 510 -13.15 -14.34 -45.70
CA THR A 510 -14.38 -13.70 -45.22
C THR A 510 -15.68 -14.41 -45.59
N ASN A 511 -15.60 -15.64 -46.13
CA ASN A 511 -16.79 -16.47 -46.30
C ASN A 511 -17.37 -16.76 -44.92
N ALA A 512 -18.69 -16.64 -44.77
CA ALA A 512 -19.37 -16.77 -43.48
C ALA A 512 -20.38 -17.92 -43.53
N SER A 513 -20.39 -18.74 -42.48
CA SER A 513 -21.42 -19.76 -42.29
C SER A 513 -22.79 -19.10 -42.13
N ALA A 514 -23.85 -19.88 -42.28
CA ALA A 514 -25.14 -19.49 -41.71
C ALA A 514 -25.03 -19.36 -40.18
N GLN A 515 -25.93 -18.59 -39.56
CA GLN A 515 -26.01 -18.46 -38.11
C GLN A 515 -26.48 -19.78 -37.44
N SER A 516 -26.00 -20.05 -36.23
CA SER A 516 -26.40 -21.18 -35.41
C SER A 516 -27.89 -21.17 -35.09
N THR A 517 -28.42 -22.29 -34.59
CA THR A 517 -29.69 -22.27 -33.86
C THR A 517 -29.60 -21.28 -32.70
N GLY A 518 -30.66 -20.51 -32.49
CA GLY A 518 -30.69 -19.47 -31.46
C GLY A 518 -30.71 -20.03 -30.05
N ALA A 519 -29.94 -19.42 -29.15
CA ALA A 519 -30.05 -19.60 -27.71
C ALA A 519 -30.71 -18.37 -27.10
N SER A 520 -31.48 -18.53 -26.03
CA SER A 520 -32.14 -17.40 -25.38
C SER A 520 -31.98 -17.48 -23.89
N ALA A 521 -31.82 -16.31 -23.28
CA ALA A 521 -31.60 -16.15 -21.85
C ALA A 521 -32.25 -14.85 -21.41
N THR A 522 -33.10 -14.92 -20.40
CA THR A 522 -33.66 -13.72 -19.75
C THR A 522 -32.73 -13.29 -18.65
N THR A 523 -32.12 -12.10 -18.76
CA THR A 523 -31.31 -11.56 -17.67
C THR A 523 -32.11 -11.56 -16.38
N GLN A 524 -31.44 -11.79 -15.26
CA GLN A 524 -32.10 -11.76 -13.96
C GLN A 524 -32.81 -10.42 -13.77
N THR A 525 -33.83 -10.41 -12.92
CA THR A 525 -34.52 -9.16 -12.60
C THR A 525 -33.51 -8.13 -12.10
N ALA A 526 -33.54 -6.91 -12.64
CA ALA A 526 -32.83 -5.82 -11.98
C ALA A 526 -33.57 -5.63 -10.68
N THR A 527 -32.93 -6.00 -9.59
CA THR A 527 -33.28 -5.40 -8.33
C THR A 527 -33.02 -3.91 -8.53
N THR A 528 -34.07 -3.14 -8.81
CA THR A 528 -34.03 -1.69 -8.64
C THR A 528 -33.82 -1.48 -7.15
N VAL A 529 -32.55 -1.43 -6.74
CA VAL A 529 -32.17 -0.99 -5.41
C VAL A 529 -32.28 0.53 -5.45
N THR A 530 -33.47 1.03 -5.16
CA THR A 530 -33.55 2.28 -4.42
C THR A 530 -32.79 2.06 -3.12
N THR A 531 -31.83 2.94 -2.83
CA THR A 531 -31.20 3.04 -1.51
C THR A 531 -32.29 3.07 -0.43
N THR A 532 -32.44 2.00 0.36
CA THR A 532 -33.42 1.94 1.45
C THR A 532 -32.79 1.81 2.82
N GLY A 533 -31.58 2.36 2.99
CA GLY A 533 -31.24 3.04 4.24
C GLY A 533 -31.60 4.51 4.08
N ALA A 534 -32.41 5.09 4.98
CA ALA A 534 -32.56 6.53 5.03
C ALA A 534 -31.17 7.18 5.24
N PRO A 535 -30.84 8.30 4.58
CA PRO A 535 -29.55 8.97 4.77
C PRO A 535 -29.34 9.29 6.25
N VAL A 536 -28.16 8.98 6.79
CA VAL A 536 -27.84 9.20 8.19
C VAL A 536 -26.68 10.16 8.31
N LEU A 537 -26.87 11.23 9.07
CA LEU A 537 -25.80 12.13 9.50
C LEU A 537 -25.29 11.65 10.86
N ASN A 538 -24.00 11.30 10.92
CA ASN A 538 -23.38 10.76 12.13
C ASN A 538 -22.78 11.90 12.97
N PHE A 539 -21.94 12.73 12.38
CA PHE A 539 -21.29 13.86 13.05
C PHE A 539 -20.86 14.97 12.08
N SER A 540 -20.51 16.13 12.64
CA SER A 540 -19.89 17.26 11.93
C SER A 540 -18.55 17.65 12.57
N ASP A 541 -17.73 18.39 11.84
CA ASP A 541 -16.50 18.99 12.39
C ASP A 541 -16.85 20.02 13.47
N ILE A 542 -17.52 21.10 13.06
CA ILE A 542 -18.01 22.18 13.93
C ILE A 542 -19.49 22.02 14.23
N ILE A 543 -19.90 22.55 15.38
CA ILE A 543 -21.29 22.56 15.87
C ILE A 543 -21.85 23.99 16.01
N SER A 544 -21.02 25.01 15.78
CA SER A 544 -21.46 26.40 15.67
C SER A 544 -20.53 27.20 14.77
N GLY A 545 -21.07 28.21 14.07
CA GLY A 545 -20.26 29.05 13.19
C GLY A 545 -21.02 30.24 12.59
N PRO A 546 -20.29 31.23 12.05
CA PRO A 546 -20.86 32.40 11.38
C PRO A 546 -21.41 32.10 10.00
N LYS A 547 -22.55 32.72 9.67
CA LYS A 547 -23.19 32.64 8.35
C LYS A 547 -22.63 33.62 7.31
N THR A 548 -21.66 34.45 7.70
CA THR A 548 -20.98 35.45 6.87
C THR A 548 -19.49 35.50 7.19
N GLY A 549 -18.70 36.10 6.31
CA GLY A 549 -17.28 36.38 6.54
C GLY A 549 -16.32 35.42 5.84
N ASN A 550 -16.82 34.44 5.09
CA ASN A 550 -15.97 33.65 4.22
C ASN A 550 -15.53 34.52 3.04
N THR A 551 -14.22 34.59 2.81
CA THR A 551 -13.61 35.46 1.80
C THR A 551 -13.05 34.67 0.61
N ASP A 552 -13.29 33.36 0.53
CA ASP A 552 -12.83 32.52 -0.59
C ASP A 552 -13.49 32.81 -1.94
N GLY A 553 -14.61 33.56 -1.93
CA GLY A 553 -15.35 33.94 -3.12
C GLY A 553 -16.39 32.91 -3.58
N LEU A 554 -16.61 31.83 -2.81
CA LEU A 554 -17.53 30.74 -3.17
C LEU A 554 -18.74 30.70 -2.24
N GLY A 555 -18.49 30.69 -0.92
CA GLY A 555 -19.52 30.56 0.11
C GLY A 555 -19.76 31.85 0.90
N SER A 556 -20.87 31.91 1.65
CA SER A 556 -21.16 33.06 2.53
C SER A 556 -20.52 32.95 3.92
N GLY A 557 -20.84 31.87 4.63
CA GLY A 557 -20.40 31.62 6.00
C GLY A 557 -19.35 30.54 6.12
N ALA A 558 -19.16 30.07 7.35
CA ALA A 558 -18.23 29.01 7.67
C ALA A 558 -18.53 27.75 6.85
N ILE A 559 -17.46 27.05 6.49
CA ILE A 559 -17.50 25.76 5.83
C ILE A 559 -17.67 24.69 6.92
N VAL A 560 -18.76 23.94 6.85
CA VAL A 560 -19.07 22.81 7.73
C VAL A 560 -18.85 21.53 6.93
N SER A 561 -18.23 20.54 7.55
CA SER A 561 -18.10 19.20 7.00
C SER A 561 -18.95 18.23 7.82
N ILE A 562 -19.76 17.41 7.15
CA ILE A 562 -20.61 16.38 7.78
C ILE A 562 -20.23 15.00 7.25
N TRP A 563 -20.16 14.02 8.14
CA TRP A 563 -19.91 12.62 7.80
C TRP A 563 -21.15 11.78 8.11
N GLY A 564 -21.46 10.84 7.22
CA GLY A 564 -22.68 10.06 7.31
C GLY A 564 -22.70 8.88 6.35
N ASN A 565 -23.75 8.06 6.44
CA ASN A 565 -23.96 6.91 5.59
C ASN A 565 -25.16 7.13 4.67
N SER A 566 -25.17 6.47 3.51
CA SER A 566 -26.22 6.59 2.49
C SER A 566 -26.43 8.03 2.00
N LEU A 567 -25.38 8.85 1.97
CA LEU A 567 -25.45 10.22 1.43
C LEU A 567 -25.23 10.27 -0.10
N GLY A 568 -24.77 9.16 -0.69
CA GLY A 568 -24.41 9.07 -2.10
C GLY A 568 -23.01 9.59 -2.39
N SER A 569 -22.33 8.99 -3.38
CA SER A 569 -20.97 9.35 -3.79
C SER A 569 -20.88 10.65 -4.60
N SER A 570 -22.01 11.31 -4.87
CA SER A 570 -22.08 12.62 -5.50
C SER A 570 -23.39 13.32 -5.12
N GLN A 571 -23.42 14.65 -5.24
CA GLN A 571 -24.58 15.46 -4.87
C GLN A 571 -25.82 15.13 -5.69
N GLY A 572 -25.74 15.14 -7.04
CA GLY A 572 -26.91 14.99 -7.91
C GLY A 572 -27.98 16.04 -7.61
N THR A 573 -29.23 15.59 -7.39
CA THR A 573 -30.35 16.46 -6.99
C THR A 573 -30.44 16.66 -5.47
N SER A 574 -29.48 16.14 -4.72
CA SER A 574 -29.46 16.19 -3.25
C SER A 574 -29.06 17.58 -2.75
N GLN A 575 -29.53 17.94 -1.56
CA GLN A 575 -29.37 19.28 -1.02
C GLN A 575 -29.12 19.25 0.49
N VAL A 576 -28.21 20.10 0.96
CA VAL A 576 -27.99 20.34 2.39
C VAL A 576 -28.78 21.56 2.83
N TYR A 577 -29.34 21.52 4.05
CA TYR A 577 -30.08 22.61 4.68
C TYR A 577 -29.50 22.95 6.06
N VAL A 578 -29.44 24.26 6.36
CA VAL A 578 -29.12 24.80 7.69
C VAL A 578 -30.32 25.61 8.16
N GLY A 579 -31.01 25.12 9.19
CA GLY A 579 -32.24 25.76 9.69
C GLY A 579 -33.33 25.91 8.64
N GLY A 580 -33.46 24.92 7.76
CA GLY A 580 -34.42 24.92 6.65
C GLY A 580 -33.98 25.73 5.43
N VAL A 581 -32.81 26.35 5.46
CA VAL A 581 -32.27 27.14 4.34
C VAL A 581 -31.23 26.32 3.57
N PRO A 582 -31.34 26.19 2.23
CA PRO A 582 -30.35 25.48 1.43
C PRO A 582 -28.94 26.07 1.61
N ALA A 583 -27.93 25.21 1.73
CA ALA A 583 -26.53 25.62 1.78
C ALA A 583 -26.15 26.49 0.59
N SER A 584 -25.32 27.51 0.83
CA SER A 584 -24.96 28.51 -0.20
C SER A 584 -24.01 27.98 -1.26
N HIS A 585 -23.16 27.02 -0.89
CA HIS A 585 -22.20 26.38 -1.78
C HIS A 585 -21.82 25.00 -1.22
N ILE A 586 -21.64 24.03 -2.10
CA ILE A 586 -21.11 22.70 -1.79
C ILE A 586 -19.67 22.64 -2.32
N TYR A 587 -18.70 22.51 -1.43
CA TYR A 587 -17.29 22.37 -1.79
C TYR A 587 -16.96 20.94 -2.18
N TYR A 588 -17.57 19.98 -1.50
CA TYR A 588 -17.36 18.56 -1.76
C TYR A 588 -18.57 17.75 -1.35
N TRP A 589 -18.86 16.71 -2.12
CA TRP A 589 -19.82 15.67 -1.81
C TRP A 589 -19.31 14.37 -2.40
N GLY A 590 -18.91 13.44 -1.55
CA GLY A 590 -18.35 12.18 -2.03
C GLY A 590 -17.97 11.24 -0.90
N ASN A 591 -17.23 10.20 -1.25
CA ASN A 591 -16.71 9.25 -0.27
C ASN A 591 -15.66 9.92 0.64
N ALA A 592 -15.61 9.51 1.90
CA ALA A 592 -14.58 9.92 2.84
C ALA A 592 -13.38 8.97 2.78
N ASP A 593 -12.68 8.94 1.66
CA ASP A 593 -11.68 7.92 1.28
C ASP A 593 -10.22 8.43 1.36
N GLY A 594 -9.95 9.41 2.22
CA GLY A 594 -8.64 10.06 2.32
C GLY A 594 -8.34 11.07 1.19
N ASN A 595 -9.30 11.33 0.28
CA ASN A 595 -9.17 12.38 -0.73
C ASN A 595 -8.97 13.77 -0.07
N PRO A 596 -8.06 14.62 -0.57
CA PRO A 596 -7.87 15.98 -0.03
C PRO A 596 -9.15 16.84 0.05
N ASN A 597 -10.16 16.55 -0.78
CA ASN A 597 -11.48 17.20 -0.71
C ASN A 597 -12.36 16.68 0.44
N ALA A 598 -12.20 15.42 0.81
CA ALA A 598 -12.91 14.77 1.91
C ALA A 598 -12.24 14.99 3.28
N GLY A 599 -10.93 15.26 3.27
CA GLY A 599 -10.07 15.24 4.45
C GLY A 599 -9.18 13.98 4.47
N PRO A 600 -8.12 13.99 5.29
CA PRO A 600 -7.08 12.97 5.27
C PRO A 600 -7.49 11.61 5.87
N ALA A 601 -8.54 11.57 6.69
CA ALA A 601 -9.02 10.32 7.28
C ALA A 601 -9.82 9.47 6.27
N ASP A 602 -9.39 8.23 6.05
CA ASP A 602 -10.16 7.23 5.30
C ASP A 602 -11.20 6.56 6.20
N LEU A 603 -12.43 7.05 6.09
CA LEU A 603 -13.63 6.54 6.78
C LEU A 603 -14.56 5.78 5.84
N TYR A 604 -14.28 5.79 4.54
CA TYR A 604 -15.08 5.07 3.57
C TYR A 604 -14.69 3.60 3.53
N THR A 605 -13.40 3.28 3.58
CA THR A 605 -12.93 1.88 3.48
C THR A 605 -13.59 1.00 4.53
N TYR A 606 -13.57 1.43 5.80
CA TYR A 606 -14.16 0.66 6.88
C TYR A 606 -15.56 1.13 7.26
N HIS A 607 -15.86 2.41 7.47
CA HIS A 607 -17.21 2.82 7.93
C HIS A 607 -18.23 3.07 6.80
N LYS A 608 -17.83 2.97 5.52
CA LYS A 608 -18.65 3.30 4.35
C LYS A 608 -19.26 4.70 4.40
N MET A 609 -18.57 5.64 5.06
CA MET A 609 -19.05 7.01 5.20
C MET A 609 -18.76 7.87 3.98
N GLN A 610 -19.72 8.70 3.65
CA GLN A 610 -19.57 9.84 2.76
C GLN A 610 -19.36 11.11 3.58
N THR A 611 -18.79 12.13 2.96
CA THR A 611 -18.67 13.46 3.54
C THR A 611 -19.19 14.54 2.60
N ILE A 612 -19.79 15.57 3.21
CA ILE A 612 -20.28 16.76 2.51
C ILE A 612 -19.67 17.99 3.18
N SER A 613 -18.93 18.78 2.42
CA SER A 613 -18.40 20.08 2.87
C SER A 613 -19.18 21.21 2.22
N PHE A 614 -19.75 22.13 3.01
CA PHE A 614 -20.64 23.18 2.51
C PHE A 614 -20.53 24.47 3.32
N ALA A 615 -20.82 25.61 2.68
CA ALA A 615 -20.88 26.89 3.38
C ALA A 615 -22.27 27.17 3.97
N ILE A 616 -22.30 27.60 5.24
CA ILE A 616 -23.51 28.12 5.90
C ILE A 616 -24.08 29.27 5.04
N PRO A 617 -25.39 29.25 4.72
CA PRO A 617 -26.01 30.28 3.89
C PRO A 617 -26.26 31.58 4.68
N ALA A 618 -26.07 32.73 4.05
CA ALA A 618 -26.15 34.05 4.69
C ALA A 618 -27.52 34.35 5.36
N ASN A 619 -28.59 33.74 4.85
CA ASN A 619 -29.95 33.88 5.35
C ASN A 619 -30.37 32.77 6.33
N ALA A 620 -29.44 31.93 6.81
CA ALA A 620 -29.72 31.00 7.90
C ALA A 620 -30.19 31.75 9.17
N PRO A 621 -31.17 31.20 9.92
CA PRO A 621 -31.63 31.79 11.17
C PRO A 621 -30.53 31.77 12.22
N ASP A 622 -30.39 32.85 12.99
CA ASP A 622 -29.44 32.90 14.11
C ASP A 622 -29.95 32.07 15.30
N GLY A 623 -29.01 31.58 16.12
CA GLY A 623 -29.30 30.77 17.30
C GLY A 623 -29.28 29.26 17.02
N LEU A 624 -29.84 28.49 17.95
CA LEU A 624 -29.91 27.04 17.86
C LEU A 624 -30.81 26.61 16.71
N THR A 625 -30.28 25.78 15.84
CA THR A 625 -30.93 25.23 14.67
C THR A 625 -30.41 23.82 14.38
N ASN A 626 -30.69 23.29 13.19
CA ASN A 626 -30.28 21.97 12.77
C ASN A 626 -29.71 21.97 11.34
N ILE A 627 -28.78 21.04 11.08
CA ILE A 627 -28.36 20.64 9.75
C ILE A 627 -29.17 19.40 9.35
N SER A 628 -29.69 19.38 8.13
CA SER A 628 -30.28 18.19 7.50
C SER A 628 -29.84 18.07 6.05
N VAL A 629 -29.93 16.86 5.50
CA VAL A 629 -29.63 16.59 4.10
C VAL A 629 -30.82 15.87 3.48
N MET A 630 -31.21 16.32 2.30
CA MET A 630 -32.19 15.62 1.46
C MET A 630 -31.42 14.91 0.36
N VAL A 631 -31.41 13.59 0.39
CA VAL A 631 -30.71 12.74 -0.58
C VAL A 631 -31.73 12.09 -1.48
N ASN A 632 -31.76 12.48 -2.76
CA ASN A 632 -32.72 11.95 -3.74
C ASN A 632 -34.19 11.95 -3.25
N GLY A 633 -34.59 13.02 -2.55
CA GLY A 633 -35.95 13.17 -2.00
C GLY A 633 -36.19 12.50 -0.64
N VAL A 634 -35.22 11.77 -0.09
CA VAL A 634 -35.30 11.19 1.25
C VAL A 634 -34.59 12.11 2.24
N GLN A 635 -35.27 12.50 3.31
CA GLN A 635 -34.70 13.34 4.36
C GLN A 635 -33.88 12.53 5.35
N SER A 636 -32.72 13.06 5.74
CA SER A 636 -31.87 12.51 6.79
C SER A 636 -32.38 12.83 8.20
N ASN A 637 -31.79 12.19 9.22
CA ASN A 637 -31.82 12.76 10.56
C ASN A 637 -31.12 14.14 10.59
N THR A 638 -31.30 14.85 11.70
CA THR A 638 -30.71 16.18 11.90
C THR A 638 -29.50 16.14 12.82
N LEU A 639 -28.52 17.00 12.56
CA LEU A 639 -27.46 17.34 13.52
C LEU A 639 -27.76 18.71 14.15
N PRO A 640 -27.75 18.86 15.49
CA PRO A 640 -27.87 20.16 16.14
C PRO A 640 -26.73 21.10 15.72
N PHE A 641 -27.06 22.35 15.44
CA PHE A 641 -26.07 23.35 15.01
C PHE A 641 -26.47 24.76 15.48
N THR A 642 -25.51 25.59 15.89
CA THR A 642 -25.78 26.97 16.27
C THR A 642 -25.20 27.96 15.26
N VAL A 643 -26.07 28.75 14.62
CA VAL A 643 -25.62 29.83 13.73
C VAL A 643 -25.40 31.10 14.56
N ARG A 644 -24.20 31.69 14.50
CA ARG A 644 -23.81 32.78 15.40
C ARG A 644 -22.65 33.61 14.85
N ALA A 645 -22.54 34.88 15.24
CA ALA A 645 -21.46 35.76 14.79
C ALA A 645 -20.04 35.29 15.20
N GLY A 646 -19.05 35.55 14.35
CA GLY A 646 -17.64 35.22 14.54
C GLY A 646 -16.83 35.52 13.28
N ASN A 647 -15.51 35.42 13.36
CA ASN A 647 -14.60 35.68 12.25
C ASN A 647 -14.15 34.37 11.59
N ILE A 648 -13.84 34.45 10.30
CA ILE A 648 -13.27 33.36 9.51
C ILE A 648 -11.92 33.82 8.98
N TYR A 649 -10.89 33.03 9.24
CA TYR A 649 -9.52 33.29 8.84
C TYR A 649 -8.95 32.17 7.99
N PHE A 650 -7.86 32.46 7.28
CA PHE A 650 -7.15 31.54 6.41
C PHE A 650 -5.65 31.59 6.64
N ILE A 651 -5.04 30.42 6.72
CA ILE A 651 -3.59 30.22 6.54
C ILE A 651 -3.36 29.52 5.21
N LYS A 652 -2.33 29.96 4.49
CA LYS A 652 -1.84 29.28 3.29
C LYS A 652 -0.32 29.13 3.34
N THR A 653 0.20 28.05 2.75
CA THR A 653 1.65 27.92 2.54
C THR A 653 2.20 29.16 1.80
N GLY A 654 3.24 29.78 2.36
CA GLY A 654 3.80 31.04 1.84
C GLY A 654 2.98 32.30 2.13
N GLY A 655 1.96 32.23 2.99
CA GLY A 655 1.16 33.38 3.40
C GLY A 655 1.96 34.44 4.17
N ASN A 656 1.37 35.64 4.32
CA ASN A 656 2.01 36.78 4.94
C ASN A 656 1.41 37.05 6.33
N ASN A 657 2.23 36.94 7.38
CA ASN A 657 1.77 37.14 8.76
C ASN A 657 1.38 38.59 9.10
N THR A 658 1.69 39.57 8.25
CA THR A 658 1.18 40.94 8.41
C THR A 658 -0.20 41.14 7.79
N GLY A 659 -0.68 40.19 6.99
CA GLY A 659 -1.98 40.24 6.30
C GLY A 659 -3.19 40.18 7.24
N ALA A 660 -4.39 40.39 6.68
CA ALA A 660 -5.64 40.41 7.44
C ALA A 660 -6.15 39.00 7.79
N GLY A 661 -5.54 37.94 7.26
CA GLY A 661 -5.99 36.56 7.45
C GLY A 661 -7.20 36.21 6.57
N THR A 662 -7.50 37.02 5.55
CA THR A 662 -8.53 36.72 4.55
C THR A 662 -7.99 35.76 3.49
N TRP A 663 -8.85 35.20 2.65
CA TRP A 663 -8.41 34.35 1.54
C TRP A 663 -7.40 35.03 0.59
N GLN A 664 -7.54 36.34 0.38
CA GLN A 664 -6.67 37.16 -0.47
C GLN A 664 -5.38 37.57 0.24
N THR A 665 -5.40 37.74 1.56
CA THR A 665 -4.23 38.10 2.37
C THR A 665 -4.04 37.13 3.54
N PRO A 666 -3.83 35.83 3.25
CA PRO A 666 -3.81 34.79 4.26
C PRO A 666 -2.56 34.91 5.12
N TRP A 667 -2.65 34.43 6.36
CA TRP A 667 -1.49 34.30 7.22
C TRP A 667 -0.57 33.17 6.74
N GLY A 668 0.71 33.25 7.07
CA GLY A 668 1.68 32.19 6.78
C GLY A 668 1.82 31.17 7.93
N THR A 669 1.55 31.60 9.17
CA THR A 669 1.70 30.77 10.37
C THR A 669 0.59 31.05 11.38
N PHE A 670 0.33 30.07 12.25
CA PHE A 670 -0.57 30.24 13.39
C PHE A 670 0.07 31.04 14.53
N MET A 671 1.37 30.86 14.78
CA MET A 671 2.00 31.40 16.00
C MET A 671 1.99 32.91 16.10
N GLU A 672 2.21 33.60 14.97
CA GLU A 672 2.27 35.07 14.97
C GLU A 672 0.88 35.70 15.07
N ASN A 673 -0.16 35.03 14.56
CA ASN A 673 -1.48 35.64 14.37
C ASN A 673 -2.63 34.91 15.04
N GLY A 674 -2.66 33.58 14.99
CA GLY A 674 -3.72 32.77 15.59
C GLY A 674 -3.87 33.09 17.07
N ASN A 675 -2.79 32.94 17.85
CA ASN A 675 -2.81 33.26 19.28
C ASN A 675 -3.03 34.75 19.60
N SER A 676 -2.76 35.69 18.69
CA SER A 676 -2.83 37.14 19.00
C SER A 676 -4.06 37.86 18.44
N ARG A 677 -4.74 37.28 17.44
CA ARG A 677 -5.83 37.93 16.70
C ARG A 677 -7.14 37.14 16.69
N MET A 678 -7.10 35.82 16.87
CA MET A 678 -8.34 35.05 16.98
C MET A 678 -8.95 35.24 18.37
N THR A 679 -10.28 35.19 18.44
CA THR A 679 -11.07 35.28 19.67
C THR A 679 -12.08 34.14 19.75
N ASN A 680 -12.83 34.06 20.86
CA ASN A 680 -13.77 32.98 21.12
C ASN A 680 -14.79 32.75 20.00
N GLY A 681 -14.72 31.56 19.40
CA GLY A 681 -15.60 31.16 18.31
C GLY A 681 -15.07 31.49 16.92
N ASP A 682 -13.85 32.00 16.78
CA ASP A 682 -13.29 32.21 15.45
C ASP A 682 -12.91 30.88 14.79
N ILE A 683 -12.93 30.85 13.46
CA ILE A 683 -12.62 29.65 12.67
C ILE A 683 -11.44 29.96 11.76
N LEU A 684 -10.47 29.06 11.74
CA LEU A 684 -9.30 29.14 10.89
C LEU A 684 -9.27 27.96 9.92
N TYR A 685 -9.28 28.24 8.62
CA TYR A 685 -9.07 27.24 7.57
C TYR A 685 -7.63 27.22 7.10
N VAL A 686 -7.08 26.02 6.93
CA VAL A 686 -5.70 25.78 6.54
C VAL A 686 -5.64 25.25 5.11
N VAL A 687 -4.84 25.89 4.26
CA VAL A 687 -4.55 25.46 2.88
C VAL A 687 -3.05 25.13 2.77
N GLY A 688 -2.73 23.84 2.69
CA GLY A 688 -1.39 23.29 2.54
C GLY A 688 -0.69 23.05 3.87
N ALA A 689 0.65 22.93 3.83
CA ALA A 689 1.47 22.83 5.02
C ALA A 689 1.55 24.17 5.74
N PHE A 690 1.48 24.14 7.08
CA PHE A 690 1.79 25.30 7.90
C PHE A 690 2.57 24.86 9.13
N ASN A 691 3.82 25.30 9.21
CA ASN A 691 4.64 25.06 10.40
C ASN A 691 4.41 26.18 11.40
N SER A 692 4.24 25.84 12.67
CA SER A 692 4.63 26.75 13.73
C SER A 692 6.16 26.92 13.63
N THR A 693 6.63 28.10 13.29
CA THR A 693 8.06 28.37 13.13
C THR A 693 8.79 28.10 14.45
N GLY A 694 9.54 26.99 14.53
CA GLY A 694 10.66 26.79 15.46
C GLY A 694 10.37 26.21 16.85
N GLY A 695 9.38 25.31 17.01
CA GLY A 695 9.04 24.73 18.33
C GLY A 695 8.93 23.20 18.41
N VAL A 696 8.85 22.73 19.66
CA VAL A 696 8.53 21.35 20.11
C VAL A 696 7.16 20.87 19.61
N ASN A 697 6.27 21.79 19.21
CA ASN A 697 4.89 21.51 18.81
C ASN A 697 4.62 21.90 17.34
N GLY A 698 3.83 21.12 16.60
CA GLY A 698 3.40 21.48 15.24
C GLY A 698 2.42 22.66 15.23
N LEU A 699 1.49 22.67 16.18
CA LEU A 699 0.59 23.78 16.53
C LEU A 699 0.64 23.98 18.05
N LEU A 700 0.89 25.22 18.51
CA LEU A 700 0.87 25.55 19.94
C LEU A 700 -0.22 26.57 20.26
N ILE A 701 -1.13 26.17 21.15
CA ILE A 701 -2.19 27.04 21.67
C ILE A 701 -1.77 27.58 23.03
N ARG A 702 -1.79 28.90 23.18
CA ARG A 702 -1.39 29.57 24.42
C ARG A 702 -2.61 29.96 25.27
N TYR A 703 -2.44 29.83 26.58
CA TYR A 703 -3.48 30.06 27.59
C TYR A 703 -4.11 31.47 27.59
N ASN A 704 -3.29 32.54 27.64
CA ASN A 704 -3.76 33.90 27.96
C ASN A 704 -4.73 34.52 26.94
N ASP A 705 -4.97 33.85 25.82
CA ASP A 705 -5.54 34.45 24.62
C ASP A 705 -6.99 33.97 24.35
N PHE A 706 -7.46 32.88 24.98
CA PHE A 706 -8.76 32.25 24.65
C PHE A 706 -9.58 31.82 25.88
N GLN A 707 -10.87 32.16 25.88
CA GLN A 707 -11.85 31.83 26.93
C GLN A 707 -13.10 31.16 26.31
N ASN A 708 -12.90 30.21 25.39
CA ASN A 708 -13.98 29.60 24.61
C ASN A 708 -15.05 28.96 25.52
N THR A 709 -16.27 28.84 24.99
CA THR A 709 -17.38 28.14 25.65
C THR A 709 -17.90 27.02 24.77
N ALA A 710 -18.74 26.13 25.31
CA ALA A 710 -19.37 25.03 24.55
C ALA A 710 -20.16 25.55 23.33
N GLU A 711 -20.73 26.75 23.41
CA GLU A 711 -21.51 27.40 22.35
C GLU A 711 -20.63 28.14 21.34
N ARG A 712 -19.41 28.53 21.75
CA ARG A 712 -18.45 29.29 20.93
C ARG A 712 -17.08 28.61 20.87
N PRO A 713 -17.00 27.37 20.35
CA PRO A 713 -15.74 26.70 20.15
C PRO A 713 -14.93 27.39 19.03
N THR A 714 -13.62 27.50 19.25
CA THR A 714 -12.68 28.00 18.25
C THR A 714 -12.13 26.81 17.45
N ALA A 715 -11.91 26.98 16.15
CA ALA A 715 -11.61 25.85 15.26
C ALA A 715 -10.39 26.06 14.36
N VAL A 716 -9.61 25.00 14.16
CA VAL A 716 -8.57 24.90 13.12
C VAL A 716 -8.92 23.70 12.24
N ILE A 717 -9.17 23.97 10.96
CA ILE A 717 -9.77 22.99 10.03
C ILE A 717 -9.01 22.97 8.71
N GLY A 718 -8.74 21.79 8.17
CA GLY A 718 -8.26 21.65 6.79
C GLY A 718 -9.29 22.17 5.77
N TYR A 719 -8.88 23.06 4.88
CA TYR A 719 -9.75 23.58 3.84
C TYR A 719 -10.11 22.46 2.83
N PRO A 720 -11.37 22.31 2.40
CA PRO A 720 -11.73 21.32 1.39
C PRO A 720 -10.89 21.46 0.11
N GLY A 721 -10.27 20.37 -0.31
CA GLY A 721 -9.42 20.32 -1.51
C GLY A 721 -7.95 20.62 -1.22
N SER A 722 -7.58 20.64 0.06
CA SER A 722 -6.21 20.82 0.51
C SER A 722 -5.89 19.90 1.67
N THR A 723 -4.67 19.36 1.68
CA THR A 723 -4.13 18.65 2.84
C THR A 723 -3.49 19.64 3.80
N ALA A 724 -4.04 19.75 5.01
CA ALA A 724 -3.48 20.57 6.08
C ALA A 724 -2.49 19.74 6.89
N TYR A 725 -1.20 19.95 6.65
CA TYR A 725 -0.13 19.16 7.24
C TYR A 725 0.50 19.87 8.44
N LEU A 726 0.61 19.14 9.55
CA LEU A 726 1.20 19.54 10.81
C LEU A 726 2.29 18.54 11.21
N ASN A 727 3.51 19.03 11.43
CA ASN A 727 4.62 18.22 11.94
C ASN A 727 5.14 18.82 13.25
N GLY A 728 5.17 18.00 14.30
CA GLY A 728 5.70 18.35 15.61
C GLY A 728 6.88 17.49 16.04
N SER A 729 7.99 18.11 16.43
CA SER A 729 9.19 17.41 16.94
C SER A 729 8.99 16.73 18.32
N SER A 730 7.86 16.96 18.97
CA SER A 730 7.37 16.23 20.17
C SER A 730 5.86 16.14 20.18
N ASN A 731 5.11 17.26 20.05
CA ASN A 731 3.64 17.20 19.96
C ASN A 731 3.13 17.72 18.61
N GLY A 732 2.14 17.07 18.01
CA GLY A 732 1.48 17.59 16.82
C GLY A 732 0.71 18.86 17.14
N ILE A 733 -0.24 18.77 18.07
CA ILE A 733 -1.01 19.90 18.60
C ILE A 733 -0.83 19.91 20.12
N GLY A 734 -0.05 20.88 20.58
CA GLY A 734 0.25 21.09 21.99
C GLY A 734 -0.50 22.28 22.59
N VAL A 735 -0.77 22.18 23.89
CA VAL A 735 -1.40 23.24 24.67
C VAL A 735 -0.43 23.69 25.76
N TRP A 736 -0.18 24.99 25.86
CA TRP A 736 0.81 25.55 26.80
C TRP A 736 0.23 26.66 27.67
N GLY A 737 0.44 26.54 28.98
CA GLY A 737 0.02 27.50 30.00
C GLY A 737 -0.15 26.86 31.37
N SER A 738 -0.51 27.67 32.37
CA SER A 738 -0.99 27.22 33.68
C SER A 738 -2.52 27.19 33.70
N PRO A 739 -3.16 26.34 34.53
CA PRO A 739 -4.61 26.27 34.58
C PRO A 739 -5.27 27.63 34.91
N PRO A 740 -6.48 27.92 34.38
CA PRO A 740 -7.31 27.01 33.58
C PRO A 740 -6.85 26.88 32.12
N TYR A 741 -6.64 25.66 31.63
CA TYR A 741 -6.18 25.42 30.25
C TYR A 741 -7.21 25.89 29.19
N PRO A 742 -6.78 26.22 27.96
CA PRO A 742 -7.68 26.40 26.82
C PRO A 742 -8.72 25.29 26.72
N GLN A 743 -9.94 25.64 26.32
CA GLN A 743 -11.09 24.72 26.26
C GLN A 743 -11.84 24.89 24.94
N TYR A 744 -12.72 23.94 24.62
CA TYR A 744 -13.66 23.95 23.50
C TYR A 744 -12.99 24.32 22.16
N TRP A 745 -11.98 23.54 21.78
CA TRP A 745 -11.35 23.65 20.46
C TRP A 745 -11.81 22.54 19.53
N VAL A 746 -11.87 22.84 18.24
CA VAL A 746 -12.09 21.87 17.16
C VAL A 746 -10.83 21.75 16.31
N PHE A 747 -10.35 20.52 16.15
CA PHE A 747 -9.27 20.16 15.22
C PHE A 747 -9.84 19.16 14.23
N SER A 748 -9.89 19.54 12.95
CA SER A 748 -10.49 18.68 11.95
C SER A 748 -9.82 18.71 10.60
N LYS A 749 -9.80 17.55 9.93
CA LYS A 749 -9.19 17.34 8.62
C LYS A 749 -7.72 17.75 8.57
N LEU A 750 -6.99 17.45 9.64
CA LEU A 750 -5.56 17.70 9.75
C LEU A 750 -4.79 16.38 9.61
N LYS A 751 -3.67 16.42 8.88
CA LYS A 751 -2.67 15.36 8.91
C LYS A 751 -1.61 15.75 9.93
N VAL A 752 -1.52 14.96 11.00
CA VAL A 752 -0.70 15.25 12.19
C VAL A 752 0.38 14.18 12.29
N GLU A 753 1.61 14.58 11.99
CA GLU A 753 2.80 13.78 12.22
C GLU A 753 3.52 14.32 13.46
N THR A 754 3.83 13.43 14.39
CA THR A 754 4.38 13.81 15.69
C THR A 754 5.47 12.85 16.12
N MET A 755 6.31 13.26 17.06
CA MET A 755 7.25 12.35 17.72
C MET A 755 6.63 11.65 18.95
N GLU A 756 5.86 12.34 19.79
CA GLU A 756 5.33 11.83 21.08
C GLU A 756 3.79 11.92 21.20
N THR A 757 3.20 13.12 21.26
CA THR A 757 1.73 13.27 21.40
C THR A 757 1.13 13.80 20.11
N GLY A 758 0.08 13.19 19.59
CA GLY A 758 -0.60 13.70 18.40
C GLY A 758 -1.36 14.99 18.71
N ILE A 759 -2.41 14.86 19.54
CA ILE A 759 -3.25 15.99 19.98
C ILE A 759 -3.40 15.94 21.50
N SER A 760 -2.93 16.98 22.19
CA SER A 760 -3.15 17.14 23.63
C SER A 760 -4.63 17.42 23.91
N SER A 761 -5.28 16.57 24.71
CA SER A 761 -6.70 16.72 25.02
C SER A 761 -6.99 17.80 26.05
N ILE A 762 -8.08 18.53 25.81
CA ILE A 762 -8.58 19.62 26.66
C ILE A 762 -10.10 19.56 26.80
N LYS A 763 -10.65 20.33 27.73
CA LYS A 763 -12.08 20.33 28.03
C LYS A 763 -12.91 20.67 26.79
N GLY A 764 -13.90 19.85 26.47
CA GLY A 764 -14.83 20.04 25.37
C GLY A 764 -14.19 19.98 23.98
N MET A 765 -12.97 19.43 23.86
CA MET A 765 -12.27 19.31 22.59
C MET A 765 -13.02 18.40 21.61
N ARG A 766 -13.02 18.77 20.33
CA ARG A 766 -13.44 17.93 19.22
C ARG A 766 -12.23 17.62 18.32
N ALA A 767 -11.86 16.35 18.21
CA ALA A 767 -10.88 15.86 17.24
C ALA A 767 -11.62 15.05 16.17
N ILE A 768 -11.77 15.60 14.97
CA ILE A 768 -12.69 15.09 13.96
C ILE A 768 -12.00 14.83 12.62
N ALA A 769 -12.04 13.60 12.11
CA ALA A 769 -11.53 13.28 10.77
C ALA A 769 -10.06 13.67 10.53
N ASN A 770 -9.21 13.53 11.55
CA ASN A 770 -7.77 13.74 11.42
C ASN A 770 -7.05 12.43 11.05
N GLU A 771 -5.93 12.55 10.36
CA GLU A 771 -4.93 11.48 10.21
C GLU A 771 -3.82 11.73 11.22
N ILE A 772 -3.49 10.75 12.06
CA ILE A 772 -2.48 10.89 13.12
C ILE A 772 -1.52 9.70 13.08
N THR A 773 -0.22 9.99 13.00
CA THR A 773 0.84 8.99 13.07
C THR A 773 2.05 9.54 13.84
N GLY A 774 2.85 8.65 14.42
CA GLY A 774 4.01 9.04 15.20
C GLY A 774 4.74 7.86 15.85
N PRO A 775 6.07 7.92 15.99
CA PRO A 775 6.85 6.78 16.42
C PRO A 775 6.77 6.52 17.93
N LEU A 776 6.49 7.49 18.80
CA LEU A 776 6.51 7.26 20.26
C LEU A 776 5.12 7.32 20.89
N ALA A 777 4.88 6.43 21.84
CA ALA A 777 3.71 6.41 22.72
C ALA A 777 4.15 6.37 24.20
N SER A 778 5.15 7.18 24.56
CA SER A 778 5.81 7.03 25.86
C SER A 778 5.15 7.77 27.02
N GLY A 779 4.98 7.10 28.16
CA GLY A 779 4.44 7.69 29.38
C GLY A 779 2.98 8.13 29.22
N GLN A 780 2.71 9.44 29.34
CA GLN A 780 1.36 10.01 29.18
C GLN A 780 1.04 10.43 27.74
N SER A 781 1.93 10.13 26.80
CA SER A 781 1.80 10.49 25.40
C SER A 781 0.95 9.49 24.64
N GLY A 782 0.25 9.95 23.61
CA GLY A 782 -0.54 9.12 22.71
C GLY A 782 -0.98 9.93 21.49
N ALA A 783 -1.60 9.29 20.51
CA ALA A 783 -2.16 9.96 19.34
C ALA A 783 -3.19 11.01 19.76
N ILE A 784 -4.03 10.68 20.75
CA ILE A 784 -4.88 11.65 21.45
C ILE A 784 -4.76 11.37 22.95
N SER A 785 -4.10 12.28 23.68
CA SER A 785 -3.81 12.05 25.09
C SER A 785 -3.91 13.30 25.97
N GLY A 786 -4.24 13.09 27.25
CA GLY A 786 -4.18 14.11 28.28
C GLY A 786 -4.60 13.56 29.65
N SER A 787 -3.88 14.02 30.68
CA SER A 787 -3.88 13.30 31.96
C SER A 787 -3.96 14.13 33.23
N LYS A 788 -3.38 15.33 33.24
CA LYS A 788 -3.07 16.04 34.49
C LYS A 788 -3.94 17.25 34.77
N ASP A 789 -4.49 17.89 33.74
CA ASP A 789 -5.26 19.12 33.94
C ASP A 789 -6.29 19.38 32.83
N GLY A 790 -7.58 19.13 33.10
CA GLY A 790 -8.68 19.64 32.27
C GLY A 790 -9.12 18.79 31.07
N THR A 791 -8.73 17.52 30.95
CA THR A 791 -9.31 16.60 29.94
C THR A 791 -10.72 16.19 30.37
N SER A 792 -11.73 16.65 29.63
CA SER A 792 -13.14 16.57 30.06
C SER A 792 -14.05 16.70 28.84
N GLY A 793 -15.05 15.85 28.66
CA GLY A 793 -16.04 16.01 27.58
C GLY A 793 -15.48 15.93 26.14
N VAL A 794 -14.35 15.25 25.94
CA VAL A 794 -13.69 15.12 24.63
C VAL A 794 -14.58 14.32 23.65
N LYS A 795 -14.65 14.78 22.40
CA LYS A 795 -15.29 14.07 21.29
C LYS A 795 -14.24 13.72 20.24
N SER A 796 -13.99 12.44 20.05
CA SER A 796 -13.06 11.93 19.02
C SER A 796 -13.84 11.13 17.99
N PHE A 797 -14.07 11.73 16.81
CA PHE A 797 -14.87 11.12 15.75
C PHE A 797 -14.12 10.97 14.45
N GLY A 798 -14.15 9.77 13.87
CA GLY A 798 -13.67 9.61 12.50
C GLY A 798 -12.15 9.78 12.34
N ASN A 799 -11.34 9.67 13.40
CA ASN A 799 -9.89 9.85 13.22
C ASN A 799 -9.28 8.55 12.67
N TYR A 800 -8.37 8.70 11.71
CA TYR A 800 -7.54 7.64 11.19
C TYR A 800 -6.18 7.68 11.89
N ILE A 801 -5.89 6.69 12.73
CA ILE A 801 -4.69 6.66 13.57
C ILE A 801 -3.91 5.40 13.24
N HIS A 802 -2.70 5.56 12.72
CA HIS A 802 -1.95 4.42 12.20
C HIS A 802 -0.47 4.50 12.51
N ASP A 803 0.14 3.31 12.60
CA ASP A 803 1.57 3.12 12.84
C ASP A 803 2.08 3.90 14.07
N PHE A 804 1.21 4.09 15.07
CA PHE A 804 1.53 4.89 16.25
C PHE A 804 2.21 4.04 17.33
N GLY A 805 3.41 4.45 17.76
CA GLY A 805 4.25 3.72 18.72
C GLY A 805 5.39 2.92 18.08
N LEU A 806 6.23 2.26 18.89
CA LEU A 806 7.37 1.46 18.42
C LEU A 806 7.17 -0.04 18.63
N ASN A 807 7.70 -0.84 17.71
CA ASN A 807 7.83 -2.30 17.85
C ASN A 807 8.92 -2.69 18.85
N SER A 808 8.75 -2.37 20.13
CA SER A 808 9.70 -2.75 21.18
C SER A 808 8.99 -3.19 22.46
N TYR A 809 9.62 -4.11 23.21
CA TYR A 809 9.20 -4.54 24.56
C TYR A 809 9.34 -3.43 25.62
N ASP A 810 9.63 -2.20 25.23
CA ASP A 810 9.83 -1.11 26.19
C ASP A 810 8.51 -0.78 26.89
N ILE A 811 8.45 -1.16 28.17
CA ILE A 811 7.37 -0.92 29.13
C ILE A 811 7.00 0.56 29.30
N ARG A 812 7.63 1.49 28.57
CA ARG A 812 7.29 2.90 28.51
C ARG A 812 6.25 3.22 27.41
N LEU A 813 6.02 2.33 26.44
CA LEU A 813 5.10 2.52 25.30
C LEU A 813 3.69 2.12 25.67
N HIS A 814 2.91 3.09 26.13
CA HIS A 814 1.69 2.76 26.82
C HIS A 814 0.45 2.80 25.91
N HIS A 815 0.18 3.88 25.16
CA HIS A 815 -1.22 4.13 24.70
C HIS A 815 -1.37 4.87 23.36
N VAL A 816 -2.35 4.50 22.53
CA VAL A 816 -2.82 5.26 21.36
C VAL A 816 -3.77 6.37 21.82
N PHE A 817 -4.83 6.00 22.54
CA PHE A 817 -5.66 6.93 23.31
C PHE A 817 -5.27 6.88 24.76
N TYR A 818 -5.13 8.05 25.39
CA TYR A 818 -4.90 8.11 26.83
C TYR A 818 -5.66 9.26 27.47
N LEU A 819 -6.85 8.95 27.97
CA LEU A 819 -7.73 9.92 28.61
C LEU A 819 -7.90 9.52 30.08
N SER A 820 -7.43 10.37 31.00
CA SER A 820 -7.46 10.08 32.44
C SER A 820 -7.92 11.27 33.29
N ASN A 821 -8.42 11.00 34.51
CA ASN A 821 -8.90 12.03 35.45
C ASN A 821 -8.08 12.07 36.76
N ARG A 822 -6.90 12.70 36.70
CA ARG A 822 -5.92 12.66 37.80
C ARG A 822 -5.90 13.92 38.68
N ASP A 823 -6.81 14.87 38.42
CA ASP A 823 -6.86 16.17 39.12
C ASP A 823 -7.85 16.20 40.30
N GLY A 824 -8.59 15.09 40.52
CA GLY A 824 -9.57 14.96 41.60
C GLY A 824 -10.89 15.70 41.38
N THR A 825 -11.08 16.37 40.24
CA THR A 825 -12.30 17.13 39.94
C THR A 825 -13.30 16.31 39.11
N PRO A 826 -14.62 16.58 39.23
CA PRO A 826 -15.61 15.93 38.37
C PRO A 826 -15.44 16.32 36.89
N ASN A 827 -15.14 15.35 36.03
CA ASN A 827 -14.97 15.57 34.59
C ASN A 827 -16.16 15.07 33.77
N GLU A 828 -16.51 15.75 32.69
CA GLU A 828 -17.54 15.29 31.75
C GLU A 828 -17.05 14.04 31.02
N ALA A 829 -17.93 13.06 30.84
CA ALA A 829 -17.60 11.85 30.10
C ALA A 829 -17.32 12.15 28.62
N TYR A 830 -16.34 11.44 28.05
CA TYR A 830 -15.92 11.57 26.66
C TYR A 830 -16.55 10.50 25.77
N GLU A 831 -16.44 10.71 24.45
CA GLU A 831 -17.03 9.84 23.43
C GLU A 831 -16.04 9.59 22.30
N LEU A 832 -15.76 8.31 22.05
CA LEU A 832 -14.85 7.82 21.03
C LEU A 832 -15.67 7.02 20.01
N GLY A 833 -15.93 7.65 18.86
CA GLY A 833 -16.85 7.13 17.85
C GLY A 833 -16.20 7.03 16.47
N TRP A 834 -16.42 5.95 15.72
CA TRP A 834 -16.01 5.86 14.30
C TRP A 834 -14.51 6.10 14.04
N ASN A 835 -13.63 5.90 15.01
CA ASN A 835 -12.20 6.01 14.79
C ASN A 835 -11.69 4.72 14.13
N TYR A 836 -10.70 4.86 13.25
CA TYR A 836 -10.02 3.75 12.60
C TYR A 836 -8.56 3.70 13.04
N LEU A 837 -8.22 2.68 13.83
CA LEU A 837 -6.89 2.42 14.35
C LEU A 837 -6.27 1.27 13.57
N LEU A 838 -5.13 1.50 12.91
CA LEU A 838 -4.49 0.52 12.04
C LEU A 838 -3.00 0.34 12.40
N ASN A 839 -2.56 -0.91 12.61
CA ASN A 839 -1.15 -1.28 12.79
C ASN A 839 -0.43 -0.48 13.90
N ASN A 840 -1.15 -0.08 14.95
CA ASN A 840 -0.54 0.69 16.02
C ASN A 840 0.30 -0.22 16.92
N HIS A 841 1.47 0.28 17.32
CA HIS A 841 2.48 -0.47 18.06
C HIS A 841 2.53 -0.10 19.56
N ALA A 842 1.47 0.53 20.07
CA ALA A 842 1.31 0.80 21.50
C ALA A 842 0.59 -0.35 22.23
N ARG A 843 0.78 -0.42 23.55
CA ARG A 843 0.16 -1.46 24.39
C ARG A 843 -1.36 -1.31 24.51
N GLY A 844 -1.88 -0.10 24.66
CA GLY A 844 -3.32 0.16 24.71
C GLY A 844 -3.81 0.92 23.48
N GLY A 845 -4.83 0.42 22.79
CA GLY A 845 -5.50 1.12 21.69
C GLY A 845 -6.44 2.20 22.21
N LEU A 846 -7.71 1.84 22.42
CA LEU A 846 -8.73 2.66 23.07
C LEU A 846 -8.56 2.52 24.59
N HIS A 847 -7.65 3.30 25.15
CA HIS A 847 -7.23 3.13 26.53
C HIS A 847 -7.69 4.26 27.48
N ASN A 848 -8.35 3.86 28.56
CA ASN A 848 -8.77 4.74 29.66
C ASN A 848 -8.12 4.26 30.96
N TYR A 849 -7.31 5.13 31.58
CA TYR A 849 -6.56 4.74 32.76
C TYR A 849 -6.35 5.85 33.75
N ASP A 850 -6.77 5.59 34.98
CA ASP A 850 -6.72 6.60 36.04
C ASP A 850 -5.75 6.24 37.17
N GLU A 851 -4.96 7.22 37.64
CA GLU A 851 -4.00 7.05 38.73
C GLU A 851 -3.87 8.33 39.59
N GLY A 852 -3.56 8.18 40.88
CA GLY A 852 -3.31 9.33 41.77
C GLY A 852 -4.56 9.84 42.51
N ILE A 853 -4.83 11.15 42.47
CA ILE A 853 -6.02 11.75 43.10
C ILE A 853 -7.22 11.50 42.17
N CYS A 854 -7.95 10.43 42.43
CA CYS A 854 -9.04 9.96 41.57
C CYS A 854 -10.20 10.99 41.52
N GLY A 855 -10.52 11.52 40.33
CA GLY A 855 -11.72 12.33 40.11
C GLY A 855 -12.92 11.52 39.59
N ASP A 856 -14.15 11.89 39.97
CA ASP A 856 -15.37 11.26 39.43
C ASP A 856 -15.64 11.74 37.98
N PHE A 857 -16.39 10.98 37.18
CA PHE A 857 -16.91 11.45 35.89
C PHE A 857 -18.43 11.72 35.98
N THR A 858 -18.90 12.75 35.27
CA THR A 858 -20.32 13.03 35.09
C THR A 858 -20.78 12.47 33.74
N GLY A 859 -21.78 11.59 33.77
CA GLY A 859 -22.32 10.93 32.58
C GLY A 859 -21.73 9.54 32.30
N ILE A 860 -21.71 9.16 31.03
CA ILE A 860 -21.33 7.82 30.55
C ILE A 860 -20.25 7.98 29.47
N ILE A 861 -19.14 7.25 29.62
CA ILE A 861 -18.12 7.19 28.57
C ILE A 861 -18.60 6.25 27.47
N LYS A 862 -18.57 6.74 26.24
CA LYS A 862 -19.08 6.01 25.08
C LYS A 862 -17.93 5.65 24.15
N VAL A 863 -17.85 4.38 23.79
CA VAL A 863 -16.85 3.84 22.86
C VAL A 863 -17.59 3.02 21.83
N HIS A 864 -17.79 3.55 20.63
CA HIS A 864 -18.67 2.90 19.67
C HIS A 864 -18.27 3.05 18.22
N ASN A 865 -18.70 2.09 17.40
CA ASN A 865 -18.47 2.08 15.97
C ASN A 865 -16.98 2.22 15.58
N ASN A 866 -16.02 1.94 16.48
CA ASN A 866 -14.59 2.04 16.16
C ASN A 866 -14.10 0.77 15.46
N VAL A 867 -13.04 0.90 14.66
CA VAL A 867 -12.31 -0.21 14.07
C VAL A 867 -10.89 -0.19 14.58
N VAL A 868 -10.43 -1.31 15.13
CA VAL A 868 -9.06 -1.48 15.58
C VAL A 868 -8.49 -2.73 14.92
N VAL A 869 -7.46 -2.56 14.10
CA VAL A 869 -6.85 -3.62 13.28
C VAL A 869 -5.37 -3.70 13.62
N ASN A 870 -4.89 -4.92 13.88
CA ASN A 870 -3.48 -5.21 14.13
C ASN A 870 -2.87 -4.33 15.25
N GLN A 871 -3.63 -4.10 16.32
CA GLN A 871 -3.09 -3.45 17.51
C GLN A 871 -2.07 -4.38 18.17
N ALA A 872 -0.86 -3.87 18.43
CA ALA A 872 0.18 -4.67 19.07
C ALA A 872 -0.23 -5.14 20.47
N GLY A 873 -0.85 -4.29 21.30
CA GLY A 873 -1.42 -4.72 22.58
C GLY A 873 -2.95 -4.76 22.58
N THR A 874 -3.55 -4.52 23.74
CA THR A 874 -5.00 -4.52 23.94
C THR A 874 -5.71 -3.47 23.08
N SER A 875 -6.78 -3.86 22.38
CA SER A 875 -7.57 -2.92 21.58
C SER A 875 -8.47 -2.03 22.43
N PHE A 876 -9.13 -2.59 23.44
CA PHE A 876 -9.90 -1.84 24.44
C PHE A 876 -9.37 -2.14 25.83
N ASP A 877 -8.82 -1.14 26.49
CA ASP A 877 -8.18 -1.32 27.79
C ASP A 877 -8.69 -0.27 28.77
N VAL A 878 -9.21 -0.76 29.89
CA VAL A 878 -9.73 0.07 30.97
C VAL A 878 -9.07 -0.35 32.26
N GLY A 879 -8.42 0.60 32.93
CA GLY A 879 -7.59 0.30 34.10
C GLY A 879 -7.42 1.44 35.09
N GLY A 880 -6.65 1.18 36.14
CA GLY A 880 -6.15 2.22 37.03
C GLY A 880 -5.13 1.68 38.05
N SER A 881 -4.35 2.57 38.67
CA SER A 881 -3.48 2.22 39.79
C SER A 881 -3.73 3.13 40.99
N GLY A 882 -4.17 2.55 42.10
CA GLY A 882 -4.42 3.27 43.35
C GLY A 882 -3.16 3.37 44.22
N GLY A 883 -2.64 4.58 44.39
CA GLY A 883 -1.62 4.94 45.38
C GLY A 883 -2.18 5.22 46.79
N GLY A 884 -3.31 4.60 47.15
CA GLY A 884 -3.89 4.65 48.49
C GLY A 884 -4.00 3.23 49.06
N TYR A 885 -3.50 3.02 50.28
CA TYR A 885 -3.60 1.77 51.03
C TYR A 885 -5.06 1.36 51.39
N ASP A 886 -6.08 1.91 50.72
CA ASP A 886 -7.50 1.69 50.99
C ASP A 886 -8.22 0.73 50.02
N GLY A 887 -7.55 0.28 48.95
CA GLY A 887 -8.11 -0.72 48.03
C GLY A 887 -9.28 -0.22 47.17
N THR A 888 -9.47 1.10 47.03
CA THR A 888 -10.52 1.65 46.15
C THR A 888 -9.93 2.15 44.82
N GLY A 889 -10.15 1.41 43.73
CA GLY A 889 -9.69 1.81 42.39
C GLY A 889 -10.22 3.19 41.95
N CYS A 890 -9.40 3.95 41.22
CA CYS A 890 -9.70 5.35 40.87
C CYS A 890 -10.85 5.51 39.88
N LEU A 891 -10.92 4.64 38.89
CA LEU A 891 -11.88 4.79 37.81
C LEU A 891 -13.31 4.45 38.27
N LYS A 892 -14.18 5.46 38.31
CA LYS A 892 -15.58 5.40 38.78
C LYS A 892 -16.55 5.96 37.74
N VAL A 893 -16.70 5.28 36.60
CA VAL A 893 -17.51 5.79 35.48
C VAL A 893 -18.20 4.65 34.73
N PRO A 894 -19.49 4.78 34.37
CA PRO A 894 -20.14 3.82 33.50
C PRO A 894 -19.64 3.94 32.06
N PHE A 895 -19.62 2.80 31.36
CA PHE A 895 -19.21 2.72 29.96
C PHE A 895 -20.28 2.08 29.09
N GLU A 896 -20.39 2.58 27.87
CA GLU A 896 -21.18 2.01 26.79
C GLU A 896 -20.25 1.69 25.62
N VAL A 897 -20.01 0.38 25.40
CA VAL A 897 -19.08 -0.15 24.41
C VAL A 897 -19.86 -0.95 23.38
N TYR A 898 -20.09 -0.39 22.19
CA TYR A 898 -20.98 -1.02 21.20
C TYR A 898 -20.62 -0.83 19.73
N ASN A 899 -21.00 -1.79 18.87
CA ASN A 899 -20.72 -1.78 17.43
C ASN A 899 -19.21 -1.64 17.09
N ASN A 900 -18.29 -1.98 17.99
CA ASN A 900 -16.86 -1.92 17.70
C ASN A 900 -16.40 -3.20 17.01
N LEU A 901 -15.39 -3.06 16.16
CA LEU A 901 -14.72 -4.15 15.46
C LEU A 901 -13.26 -4.20 15.90
N PHE A 902 -12.88 -5.29 16.57
CA PHE A 902 -11.53 -5.54 17.08
C PHE A 902 -10.94 -6.73 16.34
N ILE A 903 -9.94 -6.47 15.49
CA ILE A 903 -9.37 -7.46 14.57
C ILE A 903 -7.89 -7.64 14.88
N LYS A 904 -7.46 -8.89 15.10
CA LYS A 904 -6.06 -9.26 15.33
C LYS A 904 -5.39 -8.38 16.41
N SER A 905 -6.01 -8.34 17.58
CA SER A 905 -5.51 -7.55 18.72
C SER A 905 -4.41 -8.29 19.49
N GLY A 906 -3.65 -7.62 20.34
CA GLY A 906 -2.78 -8.29 21.31
C GLY A 906 -1.63 -9.10 20.72
N GLN A 907 -1.11 -8.66 19.57
CA GLN A 907 -0.02 -9.30 18.86
C GLN A 907 1.32 -9.26 19.64
N THR A 908 2.32 -9.98 19.16
CA THR A 908 3.68 -9.81 19.65
C THR A 908 4.12 -8.33 19.45
N PRO A 909 4.82 -7.70 20.40
CA PRO A 909 5.49 -8.32 21.54
C PRO A 909 4.66 -8.44 22.84
N PHE A 910 3.50 -7.79 22.96
CA PHE A 910 2.82 -7.62 24.25
C PHE A 910 2.07 -8.87 24.70
N ASN A 911 1.48 -9.62 23.77
CA ASN A 911 0.67 -10.81 24.08
C ASN A 911 -0.50 -10.52 25.03
N ASP A 912 -1.04 -9.31 24.99
CA ASP A 912 -2.17 -8.85 25.81
C ASP A 912 -3.52 -9.34 25.24
N PRO A 913 -4.61 -9.34 26.04
CA PRO A 913 -5.92 -9.72 25.55
C PRO A 913 -6.48 -8.69 24.54
N ALA A 914 -7.50 -9.06 23.75
CA ALA A 914 -8.15 -8.08 22.88
C ALA A 914 -8.93 -7.02 23.67
N ILE A 915 -9.59 -7.44 24.75
CA ILE A 915 -10.32 -6.61 25.70
C ILE A 915 -9.79 -6.85 27.11
N SER A 916 -9.39 -5.77 27.77
CA SER A 916 -8.91 -5.76 29.16
C SER A 916 -9.74 -4.80 30.01
N VAL A 917 -10.23 -5.29 31.15
CA VAL A 917 -10.78 -4.44 32.22
C VAL A 917 -10.14 -4.84 33.55
N THR A 918 -9.36 -3.91 34.11
CA THR A 918 -8.58 -4.09 35.33
C THR A 918 -8.84 -2.96 36.32
N TYR A 919 -8.57 -3.19 37.61
CA TYR A 919 -8.40 -2.16 38.65
C TYR A 919 -9.31 -0.91 38.58
N SER A 920 -10.62 -1.09 38.49
CA SER A 920 -11.59 0.02 38.59
C SER A 920 -12.36 -0.01 39.91
N GLY A 921 -12.75 1.17 40.40
CA GLY A 921 -13.57 1.31 41.60
C GLY A 921 -14.96 0.68 41.45
N THR A 922 -15.71 0.60 42.57
CA THR A 922 -17.01 -0.08 42.71
C THR A 922 -18.20 0.55 41.97
N LYS A 923 -18.01 1.68 41.26
CA LYS A 923 -19.08 2.42 40.57
C LYS A 923 -19.20 2.13 39.06
N SER A 924 -18.28 1.37 38.45
CA SER A 924 -18.30 1.15 36.99
C SER A 924 -19.34 0.09 36.60
N HIS A 925 -20.27 0.45 35.71
CA HIS A 925 -21.16 -0.49 35.02
C HIS A 925 -20.86 -0.40 33.52
N ILE A 926 -20.32 -1.49 32.95
CA ILE A 926 -19.84 -1.52 31.56
C ILE A 926 -20.78 -2.36 30.70
N LYS A 927 -21.32 -1.78 29.63
CA LYS A 927 -22.16 -2.49 28.66
C LYS A 927 -21.35 -2.82 27.42
N PHE A 928 -21.15 -4.11 27.13
CA PHE A 928 -20.57 -4.59 25.88
C PHE A 928 -21.67 -5.15 24.98
N TYR A 929 -22.13 -4.37 24.01
CA TYR A 929 -23.23 -4.75 23.14
C TYR A 929 -22.84 -4.76 21.66
N ASN A 930 -23.21 -5.82 20.93
CA ASN A 930 -23.07 -5.82 19.47
C ASN A 930 -21.64 -5.54 18.98
N ASN A 931 -20.61 -5.99 19.70
CA ASN A 931 -19.23 -5.89 19.25
C ASN A 931 -18.83 -7.15 18.47
N THR A 932 -17.79 -7.03 17.64
CA THR A 932 -17.19 -8.16 16.91
C THR A 932 -15.69 -8.20 17.18
N ILE A 933 -15.22 -9.32 17.74
CA ILE A 933 -13.82 -9.59 18.04
C ILE A 933 -13.37 -10.74 17.14
N TYR A 934 -12.31 -10.54 16.37
CA TYR A 934 -11.84 -11.50 15.37
C TYR A 934 -10.32 -11.65 15.43
N GLY A 935 -9.85 -12.74 16.04
CA GLY A 935 -8.43 -13.07 16.21
C GLY A 935 -7.69 -12.22 17.24
N TRP A 936 -6.75 -12.84 17.96
CA TRP A 936 -5.90 -12.19 18.97
C TRP A 936 -4.55 -12.92 19.12
N GLY A 937 -3.56 -12.26 19.72
CA GLY A 937 -2.15 -12.58 19.49
C GLY A 937 -1.40 -13.47 20.47
N SER A 938 -2.04 -14.08 21.50
CA SER A 938 -1.58 -15.32 22.18
C SER A 938 -2.10 -15.54 23.62
N SER A 939 -2.77 -14.57 24.26
CA SER A 939 -3.29 -14.75 25.64
C SER A 939 -4.76 -15.20 25.67
N GLU A 940 -5.68 -14.26 25.50
CA GLU A 940 -7.13 -14.51 25.54
C GLU A 940 -7.92 -13.41 24.81
N ALA A 941 -9.16 -13.69 24.40
CA ALA A 941 -10.00 -12.66 23.80
C ALA A 941 -10.40 -11.59 24.82
N VAL A 942 -10.84 -12.01 26.00
CA VAL A 942 -11.48 -11.14 27.00
C VAL A 942 -10.92 -11.44 28.39
N TYR A 943 -10.35 -10.41 29.02
CA TYR A 943 -9.88 -10.44 30.39
C TYR A 943 -10.59 -9.39 31.25
N ILE A 944 -11.50 -9.84 32.13
CA ILE A 944 -12.18 -8.99 33.13
C ILE A 944 -11.79 -9.49 34.53
N GLN A 945 -10.97 -8.69 35.23
CA GLN A 945 -10.25 -9.11 36.44
C GLN A 945 -11.16 -9.43 37.65
N ASP A 946 -11.05 -10.64 38.21
CA ASP A 946 -11.61 -11.03 39.52
C ASP A 946 -10.69 -12.00 40.30
N ASN A 947 -9.57 -11.48 40.80
CA ASN A 947 -8.51 -12.22 41.49
C ASN A 947 -8.88 -12.71 42.91
N GLY A 948 -10.18 -12.71 43.28
CA GLY A 948 -10.64 -13.06 44.62
C GLY A 948 -10.14 -12.14 45.75
N SER A 949 -9.47 -11.03 45.41
CA SER A 949 -8.91 -10.07 46.35
C SER A 949 -9.90 -8.93 46.59
N ALA A 950 -10.25 -8.68 47.86
CA ALA A 950 -11.12 -7.56 48.23
C ALA A 950 -10.57 -6.17 47.83
N THR A 951 -9.28 -6.05 47.54
CA THR A 951 -8.59 -4.77 47.28
C THR A 951 -8.05 -4.61 45.86
N TRP A 952 -8.05 -5.66 45.03
CA TRP A 952 -7.36 -5.69 43.73
C TRP A 952 -8.23 -6.29 42.59
N ASN A 953 -9.55 -6.20 42.73
CA ASN A 953 -10.53 -6.71 41.77
C ASN A 953 -11.22 -5.58 41.00
N PHE A 954 -11.79 -5.88 39.82
CA PHE A 954 -12.81 -5.03 39.22
C PHE A 954 -14.06 -5.03 40.12
N GLY A 955 -14.25 -3.91 40.84
CA GLY A 955 -15.35 -3.76 41.81
C GLY A 955 -16.71 -3.51 41.17
N GLY A 956 -16.76 -3.26 39.85
CA GLY A 956 -17.96 -2.93 39.09
C GLY A 956 -18.80 -4.12 38.63
N THR A 957 -19.74 -3.85 37.73
CA THR A 957 -20.55 -4.84 37.01
C THR A 957 -20.39 -4.65 35.51
N PHE A 958 -20.67 -5.69 34.73
CA PHE A 958 -20.70 -5.56 33.28
C PHE A 958 -21.78 -6.44 32.67
N GLU A 959 -22.22 -6.06 31.48
CA GLU A 959 -23.16 -6.83 30.65
C GLU A 959 -22.50 -7.21 29.33
N TRP A 960 -22.82 -8.40 28.83
CA TRP A 960 -22.24 -8.97 27.62
C TRP A 960 -23.35 -9.54 26.73
N ILE A 961 -23.85 -8.72 25.80
CA ILE A 961 -25.06 -9.04 25.02
C ILE A 961 -24.80 -8.86 23.52
N ASN A 962 -25.26 -9.81 22.69
CA ASN A 962 -25.17 -9.73 21.23
C ASN A 962 -23.74 -9.61 20.67
N ASN A 963 -22.71 -10.10 21.34
CA ASN A 963 -21.34 -10.01 20.82
C ASN A 963 -20.96 -11.25 19.99
N ILE A 964 -20.09 -11.06 18.99
CA ILE A 964 -19.43 -12.15 18.25
C ILE A 964 -17.95 -12.16 18.63
N VAL A 965 -17.44 -13.33 19.01
CA VAL A 965 -16.02 -13.59 19.25
C VAL A 965 -15.59 -14.77 18.38
N VAL A 966 -14.61 -14.53 17.51
CA VAL A 966 -14.05 -15.55 16.61
C VAL A 966 -12.58 -15.77 16.90
N ASP A 967 -12.26 -16.99 17.31
CA ASP A 967 -10.89 -17.47 17.46
C ASP A 967 -10.33 -17.89 16.11
N THR A 968 -9.15 -17.39 15.75
CA THR A 968 -8.43 -17.74 14.52
C THR A 968 -7.19 -18.58 14.76
N ASP A 969 -6.75 -18.74 16.01
CA ASP A 969 -5.42 -19.23 16.37
C ASP A 969 -5.45 -20.30 17.48
N ASN A 970 -6.63 -20.85 17.79
CA ASN A 970 -6.88 -21.83 18.87
C ASN A 970 -6.46 -21.34 20.24
N LEU A 971 -6.79 -20.09 20.51
CA LEU A 971 -6.50 -19.44 21.77
C LEU A 971 -7.73 -19.42 22.68
N PRO A 972 -7.52 -19.33 24.00
CA PRO A 972 -8.63 -19.17 24.93
C PRO A 972 -9.49 -17.93 24.66
N TYR A 973 -10.80 -18.09 24.75
CA TYR A 973 -11.70 -16.94 24.87
C TYR A 973 -11.45 -16.19 26.19
N SER A 974 -11.14 -16.95 27.25
CA SER A 974 -10.76 -16.48 28.58
C SER A 974 -9.92 -17.55 29.30
N HIS A 975 -8.80 -17.18 29.92
CA HIS A 975 -7.76 -18.06 30.49
C HIS A 975 -7.74 -18.07 32.03
N SER A 976 -8.27 -17.04 32.67
CA SER A 976 -8.13 -16.83 34.12
C SER A 976 -9.08 -17.71 34.96
N VAL A 977 -8.61 -18.32 36.06
CA VAL A 977 -9.46 -18.95 37.11
C VAL A 977 -10.25 -17.90 37.93
N TYR A 978 -10.03 -16.63 37.62
CA TYR A 978 -10.35 -15.43 38.38
C TYR A 978 -11.01 -14.40 37.44
N TYR A 979 -12.16 -14.76 36.86
CA TYR A 979 -12.93 -13.87 35.97
C TYR A 979 -14.17 -13.32 36.67
N LYS A 980 -14.47 -12.05 36.40
CA LYS A 980 -15.76 -11.47 36.81
C LYS A 980 -16.86 -12.06 35.94
N THR A 981 -17.93 -12.57 36.55
CA THR A 981 -19.14 -12.95 35.81
C THR A 981 -19.96 -11.70 35.45
N PRO A 982 -20.50 -11.59 34.22
CA PRO A 982 -21.38 -10.50 33.87
C PRO A 982 -22.66 -10.54 34.71
N SER A 983 -23.26 -9.38 34.97
CA SER A 983 -24.60 -9.30 35.55
C SER A 983 -25.68 -9.79 34.58
N VAL A 984 -25.42 -9.68 33.27
CA VAL A 984 -26.26 -10.22 32.20
C VAL A 984 -25.36 -10.71 31.05
N SER A 985 -25.53 -11.96 30.64
CA SER A 985 -25.00 -12.49 29.39
C SER A 985 -26.14 -13.07 28.55
N SER A 986 -26.25 -12.70 27.28
CA SER A 986 -27.32 -13.20 26.42
C SER A 986 -26.99 -13.07 24.93
N ASN A 987 -27.37 -14.10 24.15
CA ASN A 987 -27.36 -14.07 22.68
C ASN A 987 -25.99 -13.74 22.08
N ASN A 988 -24.92 -14.37 22.56
CA ASN A 988 -23.57 -14.20 22.02
C ASN A 988 -23.17 -15.38 21.12
N ILE A 989 -22.15 -15.17 20.29
CA ILE A 989 -21.47 -16.21 19.51
C ILE A 989 -20.01 -16.30 19.93
N TRP A 990 -19.56 -17.51 20.28
CA TRP A 990 -18.16 -17.86 20.54
C TRP A 990 -17.75 -18.96 19.57
N TYR A 991 -17.15 -18.58 18.44
CA TYR A 991 -16.87 -19.48 17.33
C TYR A 991 -15.37 -19.76 17.20
N ASN A 992 -15.00 -21.05 17.19
CA ASN A 992 -13.62 -21.45 16.90
C ASN A 992 -13.44 -21.66 15.39
N GLY A 993 -12.67 -20.77 14.76
CA GLY A 993 -12.28 -20.85 13.36
C GLY A 993 -10.89 -21.47 13.11
N GLY A 994 -10.13 -21.82 14.15
CA GLY A 994 -8.80 -22.44 14.10
C GLY A 994 -8.81 -23.96 14.32
N ASP A 995 -7.73 -24.62 13.88
CA ASP A 995 -7.34 -26.06 13.75
C ASP A 995 -7.87 -27.21 14.68
N GLY A 996 -8.92 -27.02 15.48
CA GLY A 996 -9.72 -28.14 16.01
C GLY A 996 -9.51 -28.53 17.47
N ASN A 997 -8.97 -27.64 18.32
CA ASN A 997 -8.97 -27.85 19.77
C ASN A 997 -9.43 -26.59 20.52
N PRO A 998 -10.74 -26.30 20.58
CA PRO A 998 -11.27 -25.08 21.17
C PRO A 998 -11.07 -25.02 22.68
N SER A 999 -10.85 -23.81 23.20
CA SER A 999 -11.25 -23.52 24.57
C SER A 999 -12.77 -23.55 24.69
N SER A 1000 -13.29 -24.10 25.80
CA SER A 1000 -14.73 -24.11 26.06
C SER A 1000 -15.28 -22.68 26.09
N VAL A 1001 -16.50 -22.49 25.58
CA VAL A 1001 -17.28 -21.26 25.81
C VAL A 1001 -17.17 -20.85 27.28
N PRO A 1002 -17.00 -19.56 27.60
CA PRO A 1002 -16.86 -19.12 28.99
C PRO A 1002 -17.99 -19.69 29.86
N ALA A 1003 -17.66 -20.19 31.05
CA ALA A 1003 -18.63 -20.91 31.89
C ALA A 1003 -19.82 -20.04 32.35
N TRP A 1004 -19.68 -18.70 32.27
CA TRP A 1004 -20.75 -17.74 32.54
C TRP A 1004 -21.69 -17.50 31.36
N ASP A 1005 -21.39 -18.03 30.16
CA ASP A 1005 -22.23 -17.95 28.96
C ASP A 1005 -22.58 -19.35 28.39
N PRO A 1006 -23.07 -20.30 29.21
CA PRO A 1006 -23.19 -21.70 28.80
C PRO A 1006 -24.21 -21.95 27.69
N THR A 1007 -25.07 -20.97 27.40
CA THR A 1007 -26.11 -21.03 26.36
C THR A 1007 -25.72 -20.33 25.07
N ALA A 1008 -24.50 -19.78 24.99
CA ALA A 1008 -24.06 -19.09 23.79
C ALA A 1008 -23.92 -20.04 22.60
N SER A 1009 -24.14 -19.48 21.41
CA SER A 1009 -23.97 -20.25 20.18
C SER A 1009 -22.49 -20.41 19.87
N SER A 1010 -22.09 -21.60 19.43
CA SER A 1010 -20.77 -21.87 18.84
C SER A 1010 -20.82 -22.01 17.32
N ALA A 1011 -21.92 -21.58 16.69
CA ALA A 1011 -22.06 -21.64 15.25
C ALA A 1011 -21.16 -20.60 14.56
N ASN A 1012 -20.69 -20.94 13.36
CA ASN A 1012 -19.95 -20.00 12.52
C ASN A 1012 -20.84 -18.77 12.23
N PRO A 1013 -20.38 -17.54 12.51
CA PRO A 1013 -21.14 -16.34 12.19
C PRO A 1013 -21.30 -16.11 10.68
N LEU A 1014 -20.58 -16.84 9.83
CA LEU A 1014 -20.65 -16.78 8.36
C LEU A 1014 -20.50 -15.35 7.84
N PHE A 1015 -19.35 -14.75 8.13
CA PHE A 1015 -18.97 -13.47 7.53
C PHE A 1015 -18.75 -13.62 6.02
N VAL A 1016 -19.03 -12.57 5.24
CA VAL A 1016 -18.92 -12.57 3.78
C VAL A 1016 -17.48 -12.80 3.32
N ASN A 1017 -16.53 -11.98 3.78
CA ASN A 1017 -15.12 -12.18 3.47
C ASN A 1017 -14.20 -11.52 4.52
N PRO A 1018 -13.99 -12.17 5.69
CA PRO A 1018 -13.20 -11.59 6.76
C PRO A 1018 -11.72 -11.41 6.40
N SER A 1019 -11.21 -12.16 5.41
CA SER A 1019 -9.79 -12.06 4.98
C SER A 1019 -9.43 -10.71 4.35
N VAL A 1020 -10.42 -10.00 3.80
CA VAL A 1020 -10.27 -8.64 3.24
C VAL A 1020 -10.95 -7.58 4.10
N GLY A 1021 -11.33 -7.92 5.33
CA GLY A 1021 -11.96 -6.99 6.28
C GLY A 1021 -13.49 -6.86 6.15
N ASP A 1022 -14.18 -7.72 5.38
CA ASP A 1022 -15.64 -7.70 5.27
C ASP A 1022 -16.29 -8.66 6.27
N PHE A 1023 -16.79 -8.06 7.36
CA PHE A 1023 -17.46 -8.75 8.48
C PHE A 1023 -18.99 -8.66 8.42
N THR A 1024 -19.55 -8.31 7.26
CA THR A 1024 -21.01 -8.42 7.07
C THR A 1024 -21.44 -9.89 7.08
N LEU A 1025 -22.71 -10.13 7.47
CA LEU A 1025 -23.26 -11.48 7.61
C LEU A 1025 -23.74 -12.02 6.26
N GLN A 1026 -23.43 -13.28 5.95
CA GLN A 1026 -24.06 -14.00 4.84
C GLN A 1026 -25.53 -14.29 5.16
N SER A 1027 -26.37 -14.40 4.13
CA SER A 1027 -27.84 -14.57 4.27
C SER A 1027 -28.29 -15.81 5.05
N ILE A 1028 -27.40 -16.79 5.22
CA ILE A 1028 -27.64 -18.05 5.93
C ILE A 1028 -27.03 -18.05 7.33
N SER A 1029 -26.48 -16.92 7.80
CA SER A 1029 -25.87 -16.81 9.11
C SER A 1029 -26.87 -17.03 10.24
N SER A 1030 -26.47 -17.81 11.25
CA SER A 1030 -27.24 -17.99 12.48
C SER A 1030 -27.20 -16.77 13.41
N ALA A 1031 -26.39 -15.76 13.12
CA ALA A 1031 -26.37 -14.50 13.86
C ALA A 1031 -27.60 -13.63 13.53
N ILE A 1032 -28.24 -13.89 12.39
CA ILE A 1032 -29.38 -13.12 11.87
C ILE A 1032 -30.64 -13.42 12.71
N ASN A 1033 -31.31 -12.37 13.18
CA ASN A 1033 -32.49 -12.39 14.04
C ASN A 1033 -32.31 -13.21 15.32
N ALA A 1034 -31.07 -13.37 15.78
CA ALA A 1034 -30.73 -14.18 16.95
C ALA A 1034 -30.33 -13.35 18.18
N GLY A 1035 -30.28 -12.03 18.05
CA GLY A 1035 -29.91 -11.07 19.09
C GLY A 1035 -31.06 -10.63 20.00
N SER A 1036 -30.71 -10.24 21.22
CA SER A 1036 -31.59 -9.71 22.25
C SER A 1036 -31.96 -8.25 22.01
N SER A 1037 -33.21 -7.89 22.29
CA SER A 1037 -33.69 -6.49 22.26
C SER A 1037 -33.33 -5.68 23.51
N LEU A 1038 -32.66 -6.29 24.51
CA LEU A 1038 -32.20 -5.58 25.71
C LEU A 1038 -31.27 -4.40 25.39
N VAL A 1039 -30.59 -4.47 24.24
CA VAL A 1039 -29.65 -3.45 23.76
C VAL A 1039 -30.35 -2.22 23.12
N SER A 1040 -31.66 -2.28 22.87
CA SER A 1040 -32.40 -1.32 22.03
C SER A 1040 -32.44 0.12 22.52
N SER A 1041 -32.19 0.35 23.81
CA SER A 1041 -32.06 1.70 24.37
C SER A 1041 -30.76 2.41 23.97
N LEU A 1042 -29.76 1.65 23.51
CA LEU A 1042 -28.43 2.13 23.18
C LEU A 1042 -28.09 1.90 21.70
N VAL A 1043 -28.26 0.67 21.22
CA VAL A 1043 -27.84 0.25 19.87
C VAL A 1043 -29.04 0.35 18.93
N THR A 1044 -29.29 1.52 18.36
CA THR A 1044 -30.43 1.73 17.44
C THR A 1044 -30.06 1.59 15.97
N ARG A 1045 -28.76 1.58 15.66
CA ARG A 1045 -28.19 1.40 14.33
C ARG A 1045 -26.98 0.49 14.41
N ASP A 1046 -26.63 -0.15 13.31
CA ASP A 1046 -25.42 -0.95 13.17
C ASP A 1046 -24.20 -0.10 12.82
N TYR A 1047 -23.09 -0.79 12.56
CA TYR A 1047 -21.83 -0.20 12.18
C TYR A 1047 -21.89 0.69 10.90
N PHE A 1048 -22.75 0.36 9.94
CA PHE A 1048 -22.96 1.12 8.69
C PHE A 1048 -24.13 2.11 8.74
N GLY A 1049 -24.72 2.32 9.92
CA GLY A 1049 -25.85 3.22 10.11
C GLY A 1049 -27.21 2.63 9.72
N ILE A 1050 -27.28 1.33 9.40
CA ILE A 1050 -28.53 0.60 9.16
C ILE A 1050 -29.31 0.53 10.47
N SER A 1051 -30.60 0.90 10.45
CA SER A 1051 -31.45 0.85 11.64
C SER A 1051 -31.56 -0.58 12.16
N ARG A 1052 -31.67 -0.79 13.48
CA ARG A 1052 -31.90 -2.11 14.07
C ARG A 1052 -33.27 -2.20 14.77
N PRO A 1053 -33.94 -3.36 14.75
CA PRO A 1053 -33.65 -4.52 13.89
C PRO A 1053 -34.20 -4.33 12.46
N GLN A 1054 -33.65 -5.06 11.48
CA GLN A 1054 -34.20 -5.14 10.12
C GLN A 1054 -35.12 -6.34 9.93
N GLY A 1055 -34.97 -7.39 10.74
CA GLY A 1055 -35.86 -8.55 10.74
C GLY A 1055 -36.72 -8.64 12.00
N SER A 1056 -37.03 -9.87 12.41
CA SER A 1056 -37.87 -10.15 13.59
C SER A 1056 -37.17 -9.87 14.92
N ALA A 1057 -35.84 -9.79 14.95
CA ALA A 1057 -35.05 -9.49 16.13
C ALA A 1057 -33.72 -8.82 15.73
N TYR A 1058 -32.93 -8.39 16.72
CA TYR A 1058 -31.59 -7.85 16.48
C TYR A 1058 -30.69 -8.94 15.88
N ASP A 1059 -29.68 -8.53 15.12
CA ASP A 1059 -28.59 -9.44 14.79
C ASP A 1059 -27.49 -9.39 15.86
N ILE A 1060 -26.78 -10.51 16.01
CA ILE A 1060 -25.60 -10.61 16.87
C ILE A 1060 -24.40 -10.00 16.13
N GLY A 1061 -23.57 -9.22 16.82
CA GLY A 1061 -22.37 -8.57 16.28
C GLY A 1061 -22.58 -7.14 15.79
N ALA A 1062 -21.53 -6.55 15.24
CA ALA A 1062 -21.47 -5.13 14.87
C ALA A 1062 -22.31 -4.76 13.64
N PHE A 1063 -22.68 -5.74 12.82
CA PHE A 1063 -23.44 -5.56 11.58
C PHE A 1063 -24.88 -6.03 11.75
N GLU A 1064 -25.80 -5.36 11.06
CA GLU A 1064 -27.17 -5.81 10.88
C GLU A 1064 -27.34 -6.28 9.43
N TYR A 1065 -27.66 -7.56 9.28
CA TYR A 1065 -28.07 -8.14 8.03
C TYR A 1065 -29.40 -7.54 7.58
N CYS A 1066 -29.40 -7.04 6.35
CA CYS A 1066 -30.60 -6.51 5.76
C CYS A 1066 -30.77 -7.02 4.33
N THR A 1067 -31.80 -7.83 4.12
CA THR A 1067 -32.20 -8.34 2.79
C THR A 1067 -32.60 -7.22 1.83
N ASN A 1068 -33.10 -6.10 2.37
CA ASN A 1068 -33.53 -4.90 1.64
C ASN A 1068 -32.57 -3.71 1.80
N CYS A 1069 -31.49 -3.87 2.57
CA CYS A 1069 -30.41 -2.91 2.76
C CYS A 1069 -29.12 -3.65 2.40
N THR A 1070 -29.07 -4.18 1.18
CA THR A 1070 -27.86 -4.78 0.66
C THR A 1070 -26.73 -3.76 0.71
N THR A 1071 -25.85 -3.86 1.70
CA THR A 1071 -24.41 -3.66 1.52
C THR A 1071 -23.88 -4.87 0.76
N THR A 1072 -24.33 -5.03 -0.48
CA THR A 1072 -23.41 -5.56 -1.47
C THR A 1072 -22.25 -4.58 -1.49
N THR A 1073 -21.04 -5.09 -1.34
CA THR A 1073 -19.83 -4.49 -1.89
C THR A 1073 -20.05 -4.28 -3.38
N THR A 1074 -20.81 -3.24 -3.71
CA THR A 1074 -20.68 -2.53 -4.96
C THR A 1074 -19.32 -1.85 -4.87
N THR A 1075 -18.32 -2.49 -5.44
CA THR A 1075 -17.50 -1.78 -6.41
C THR A 1075 -18.42 -1.29 -7.54
N THR A 1076 -19.29 -0.32 -7.25
CA THR A 1076 -19.53 0.76 -8.20
C THR A 1076 -18.40 1.74 -7.93
N GLN A 1077 -17.22 1.37 -8.38
CA GLN A 1077 -16.40 2.36 -9.06
C GLN A 1077 -17.31 3.00 -10.12
N PRO A 1078 -17.21 4.33 -10.34
CA PRO A 1078 -17.61 4.86 -11.62
C PRO A 1078 -17.00 3.95 -12.69
N THR A 1079 -17.76 3.57 -13.71
CA THR A 1079 -17.17 3.07 -14.96
C THR A 1079 -16.46 4.21 -15.71
N GLY A 1080 -15.70 5.02 -14.98
CA GLY A 1080 -14.56 5.74 -15.51
C GLY A 1080 -13.45 4.72 -15.53
N ASP A 1081 -13.26 4.12 -16.68
CA ASP A 1081 -11.99 3.53 -17.05
C ASP A 1081 -10.85 4.45 -16.57
N THR A 1082 -10.12 4.03 -15.51
CA THR A 1082 -8.96 4.74 -14.97
C THR A 1082 -7.69 4.38 -15.73
N THR A 1083 -7.79 3.47 -16.71
CA THR A 1083 -6.70 3.29 -17.67
C THR A 1083 -6.68 4.50 -18.59
N ALA A 1084 -5.49 5.08 -18.76
CA ALA A 1084 -5.32 6.15 -19.73
C ALA A 1084 -5.82 5.63 -21.09
N PRO A 1085 -6.63 6.39 -21.85
CA PRO A 1085 -7.06 5.97 -23.17
C PRO A 1085 -5.84 5.53 -23.97
N SER A 1086 -5.89 4.35 -24.59
CA SER A 1086 -4.79 3.94 -25.47
C SER A 1086 -4.49 5.03 -26.51
N ILE A 1087 -3.23 5.10 -26.90
CA ILE A 1087 -2.79 6.11 -27.86
C ILE A 1087 -3.61 5.93 -29.15
N PRO A 1088 -4.29 6.98 -29.65
CA PRO A 1088 -5.01 6.90 -30.92
C PRO A 1088 -4.06 6.44 -32.03
N THR A 1089 -4.47 5.41 -32.76
CA THR A 1089 -3.63 4.74 -33.76
C THR A 1089 -3.87 5.33 -35.16
N ASN A 1090 -2.99 4.98 -36.12
CA ASN A 1090 -3.12 5.39 -37.52
C ASN A 1090 -3.18 6.91 -37.75
N LEU A 1091 -2.43 7.70 -36.98
CA LEU A 1091 -2.30 9.13 -37.23
C LEU A 1091 -1.67 9.35 -38.62
N LEU A 1092 -2.47 9.89 -39.53
CA LEU A 1092 -2.10 10.20 -40.89
C LEU A 1092 -2.13 11.72 -41.09
N ALA A 1093 -1.03 12.27 -41.60
CA ALA A 1093 -0.95 13.65 -42.04
C ALA A 1093 -1.01 13.71 -43.56
N THR A 1094 -2.04 14.34 -44.12
CA THR A 1094 -2.21 14.54 -45.55
C THR A 1094 -2.00 16.00 -45.89
N VAL A 1095 -1.01 16.29 -46.73
CA VAL A 1095 -0.82 17.64 -47.29
C VAL A 1095 -1.91 17.89 -48.32
N VAL A 1096 -2.78 18.86 -48.05
CA VAL A 1096 -3.89 19.23 -48.93
C VAL A 1096 -3.48 20.38 -49.85
N SER A 1097 -2.67 21.31 -49.34
CA SER A 1097 -2.09 22.42 -50.10
C SER A 1097 -0.83 22.93 -49.40
N PRO A 1098 -0.04 23.84 -50.02
CA PRO A 1098 1.16 24.40 -49.39
C PRO A 1098 0.93 25.05 -48.01
N SER A 1099 -0.30 25.48 -47.70
CA SER A 1099 -0.66 26.14 -46.43
C SER A 1099 -1.63 25.32 -45.56
N GLN A 1100 -1.89 24.05 -45.93
CA GLN A 1100 -2.86 23.21 -45.23
C GLN A 1100 -2.44 21.74 -45.15
N ILE A 1101 -2.46 21.22 -43.92
CA ILE A 1101 -2.32 19.79 -43.64
C ILE A 1101 -3.53 19.34 -42.82
N ASN A 1102 -4.10 18.21 -43.24
CA ASN A 1102 -5.17 17.56 -42.51
C ASN A 1102 -4.61 16.35 -41.77
N LEU A 1103 -5.01 16.21 -40.51
CA LEU A 1103 -4.72 15.08 -39.65
C LEU A 1103 -5.98 14.22 -39.50
N SER A 1104 -5.81 12.90 -39.55
CA SER A 1104 -6.85 11.91 -39.22
C SER A 1104 -6.25 10.76 -38.43
N TRP A 1105 -7.00 10.17 -37.52
CA TRP A 1105 -6.57 9.01 -36.74
C TRP A 1105 -7.76 8.08 -36.45
N SER A 1106 -7.46 6.88 -35.97
CA SER A 1106 -8.46 5.96 -35.43
C SER A 1106 -8.74 6.30 -33.96
N ALA A 1107 -10.01 6.24 -33.56
CA ALA A 1107 -10.38 6.42 -32.16
C ALA A 1107 -9.80 5.31 -31.28
N SER A 1108 -9.62 5.60 -29.99
CA SER A 1108 -9.27 4.61 -28.96
C SER A 1108 -10.37 3.54 -28.91
N THR A 1109 -10.00 2.25 -28.95
CA THR A 1109 -10.96 1.13 -29.02
C THR A 1109 -11.25 0.48 -27.67
N ASP A 1110 -10.49 0.86 -26.64
CA ASP A 1110 -10.51 0.32 -25.28
C ASP A 1110 -11.38 1.12 -24.31
N ASN A 1111 -11.75 2.35 -24.66
CA ASN A 1111 -12.41 3.28 -23.74
C ASN A 1111 -13.62 3.99 -24.38
N THR A 1112 -14.80 3.86 -23.78
CA THR A 1112 -16.05 4.52 -24.22
C THR A 1112 -16.19 5.98 -23.78
N ALA A 1113 -15.22 6.53 -23.02
CA ALA A 1113 -15.25 7.86 -22.40
C ALA A 1113 -14.23 8.87 -22.99
N VAL A 1114 -13.79 8.71 -24.24
CA VAL A 1114 -12.93 9.71 -24.90
C VAL A 1114 -13.72 11.00 -25.14
N THR A 1115 -13.44 12.04 -24.35
CA THR A 1115 -14.11 13.35 -24.45
C THR A 1115 -13.44 14.29 -25.46
N GLY A 1116 -12.24 13.95 -25.96
CA GLY A 1116 -11.55 14.65 -27.03
C GLY A 1116 -10.05 14.33 -27.14
N TYR A 1117 -9.41 14.90 -28.15
CA TYR A 1117 -8.00 14.72 -28.52
C TYR A 1117 -7.26 16.05 -28.45
N ARG A 1118 -6.04 16.04 -27.89
CA ARG A 1118 -5.13 17.18 -27.88
C ARG A 1118 -4.23 17.11 -29.11
N ILE A 1119 -4.16 18.21 -29.87
CA ILE A 1119 -3.30 18.31 -31.06
C ILE A 1119 -2.05 19.08 -30.68
N TYR A 1120 -0.90 18.51 -31.01
CA TYR A 1120 0.42 19.08 -30.73
C TYR A 1120 1.15 19.41 -32.04
N ARG A 1121 1.85 20.54 -32.06
CA ARG A 1121 2.83 20.91 -33.09
C ARG A 1121 4.16 21.14 -32.39
N ASN A 1122 5.19 20.39 -32.76
CA ASN A 1122 6.53 20.46 -32.17
C ASN A 1122 6.52 20.42 -30.63
N GLY A 1123 5.75 19.49 -30.05
CA GLY A 1123 5.62 19.32 -28.59
C GLY A 1123 4.75 20.36 -27.88
N THR A 1124 4.29 21.41 -28.57
CA THR A 1124 3.38 22.42 -27.99
C THR A 1124 1.94 22.08 -28.36
N GLN A 1125 1.05 22.04 -27.37
CA GLN A 1125 -0.39 21.84 -27.62
C GLN A 1125 -0.96 23.07 -28.33
N ILE A 1126 -1.54 22.88 -29.51
CA ILE A 1126 -2.14 23.98 -30.30
C ILE A 1126 -3.66 24.04 -30.16
N THR A 1127 -4.35 22.91 -29.94
CA THR A 1127 -5.81 22.89 -29.73
C THR A 1127 -6.30 21.55 -29.16
N THR A 1128 -7.61 21.47 -28.88
CA THR A 1128 -8.35 20.23 -28.57
C THR A 1128 -9.52 20.05 -29.53
N THR A 1129 -9.79 18.81 -29.96
CA THR A 1129 -10.94 18.48 -30.83
C THR A 1129 -11.67 17.25 -30.30
N THR A 1130 -12.99 17.19 -30.47
CA THR A 1130 -13.80 16.05 -30.02
C THR A 1130 -13.94 14.95 -31.08
N GLY A 1131 -13.54 15.23 -32.33
CA GLY A 1131 -13.57 14.27 -33.44
C GLY A 1131 -12.20 13.69 -33.78
N THR A 1132 -12.15 12.66 -34.61
CA THR A 1132 -10.91 11.96 -35.01
C THR A 1132 -10.18 12.59 -36.22
N THR A 1133 -10.49 13.84 -36.52
CA THR A 1133 -9.89 14.60 -37.62
C THR A 1133 -9.62 16.05 -37.21
N TYR A 1134 -8.56 16.64 -37.72
CA TYR A 1134 -8.23 18.05 -37.51
C TYR A 1134 -7.63 18.66 -38.78
N SER A 1135 -8.13 19.81 -39.22
CA SER A 1135 -7.55 20.57 -40.34
C SER A 1135 -6.76 21.76 -39.80
N ASN A 1136 -5.47 21.81 -40.11
CA ASN A 1136 -4.62 22.94 -39.78
C ASN A 1136 -4.47 23.83 -41.01
N THR A 1137 -5.14 24.99 -40.99
CA THR A 1137 -5.08 26.00 -42.05
C THR A 1137 -4.25 27.20 -41.58
N GLY A 1138 -3.18 27.52 -42.32
CA GLY A 1138 -2.29 28.65 -42.01
C GLY A 1138 -0.87 28.24 -41.61
N LEU A 1139 -0.35 27.16 -42.21
CA LEU A 1139 0.99 26.64 -41.95
C LEU A 1139 2.12 27.55 -42.42
#